data_AF-A0A8J2HWU8-F1
#
_entry.id   AF-A0A8J2HWU8-F1
#
_cell.length_a   1.000
_cell.length_b   1.000
_cell.length_c   1.000
_cell.angle_alpha   90.00
_cell.angle_beta   90.00
_cell.angle_gamma   90.00
#
_symmetry.space_group_name_H-M   'P 1'
#
loop_
_entity.id
_entity.type
_entity.pdbx_description
1 polymer ?
#
loop_
_entity_poly.entity_id
_entity_poly.type
_entity_poly.pdbx_seq_one_letter_code
_entity_poly.pdbx_strand_id
1 'polypeptide(L)'
;MALSQRPASRFFAAFYRWNQHTQRSRPCAVVPQYARRETHPRNGICAPRYYNTTRLLQQQQQSQSPPQSREEDATELGDHASYLSGRGGERILRPAESIREEIADAQETIEEQDASFELSESELQQEQLKNSVRGLMRHVPSSVAVLTVASIDPDTQKHVPMGVAVSSLSTVSLDPPTISFNIREPSKTLDAIRAADGLFRVHFPAADRGGAKLVDLFCRGNHPDAYNLRSKELRLHQPRDRKDPSNPPSLAPQVLGEYVRAAMECKVTHEFPVADHVILVARVNSLEQKTSKDPTIMYINGGYRSPRGENIWTPTRPKSSATSEEIESVWNYPLFPGEKERLHYMEQIKAMIKGNPAYYENPSRETYRNIDSNLPYATANFGINLELLVAECRQEMGLPKQLRSGVEGQQVLSDFYGLLTPSMRDQIVDRAKKLVALDARFLSQPYRAFLHNLGVNPNSRDFLPSDIMKSLRAANLAPPFEHRRGHVNSGTEDIIKVEQIEYHLREHLRMMKYEVALRKPFEEAMAAIGEPKAAALHFKKARARLLTQSHPASFDASAIDIAGEVTQEELRVVLCRLINRLQISSQTGFRNNISRDWRELLRRVGVNPTITGMNVDFLMGKMKHLYHSTRTFQHFLRAIEEMLRPWFVWNVSWDDLEQRVKHFVQSTPLQATAWSGKDRLAAMGLHWDATVTLPSNNPSKQASEQPLGRGVILDTLVAKELKNYYGSGTEEENQAIAKYLKETYSFDVTHKPIQYTPAASASQSSGDEMQQAMMATLNTSQEEAWFEQGTPERPIHTQGGETPSRKADGSSKIRRMGVDSGPRIVRTEPKTGNRVKHGSNKKQGEERWGTYSFIEGGNS
;
A
#
# COMPACT_ATOMS: atom_id res chain seq x y z
N MET A 1 -52.28 -41.72 -23.35
CA MET A 1 -52.22 -41.75 -21.87
C MET A 1 -52.15 -40.31 -21.38
N ALA A 2 -52.76 -39.97 -20.24
CA ALA A 2 -52.98 -38.56 -19.85
C ALA A 2 -51.88 -37.97 -18.94
N LEU A 3 -51.65 -36.66 -19.07
CA LEU A 3 -50.73 -35.87 -18.23
C LEU A 3 -51.28 -35.70 -16.81
N SER A 4 -50.51 -36.10 -15.79
CA SER A 4 -50.80 -35.73 -14.40
C SER A 4 -50.07 -34.44 -14.01
N GLN A 5 -50.78 -33.31 -14.04
CA GLN A 5 -50.26 -32.05 -13.50
C GLN A 5 -49.92 -32.19 -12.00
N ARG A 6 -48.85 -31.53 -11.54
CA ARG A 6 -48.65 -31.21 -10.12
C ARG A 6 -48.35 -29.71 -9.96
N PRO A 7 -48.86 -29.01 -8.92
CA PRO A 7 -48.89 -27.55 -8.92
C PRO A 7 -47.56 -26.91 -8.49
N ALA A 8 -47.17 -25.83 -9.16
CA ALA A 8 -46.06 -24.98 -8.76
C ALA A 8 -46.47 -24.03 -7.61
N SER A 9 -46.38 -24.50 -6.35
CA SER A 9 -46.81 -23.69 -5.19
C SER A 9 -46.07 -23.97 -3.87
N ARG A 10 -44.75 -24.21 -3.90
CA ARG A 10 -43.92 -24.37 -2.68
C ARG A 10 -42.58 -23.60 -2.65
N PHE A 11 -42.44 -22.49 -3.38
CA PHE A 11 -41.19 -21.70 -3.36
C PHE A 11 -41.15 -20.53 -2.34
N PHE A 12 -42.24 -20.26 -1.62
CA PHE A 12 -42.31 -19.17 -0.62
C PHE A 12 -42.97 -19.62 0.70
N ALA A 13 -42.25 -20.43 1.49
CA ALA A 13 -42.69 -20.85 2.83
C ALA A 13 -41.52 -21.22 3.79
N ALA A 14 -40.41 -20.48 3.76
CA ALA A 14 -39.20 -20.79 4.53
C ALA A 14 -38.56 -19.58 5.26
N PHE A 15 -39.36 -18.60 5.71
CA PHE A 15 -38.87 -17.63 6.69
C PHE A 15 -38.62 -18.34 8.03
N TYR A 16 -37.39 -18.23 8.54
CA TYR A 16 -36.88 -18.98 9.68
C TYR A 16 -37.75 -18.84 10.94
N ARG A 17 -38.19 -19.98 11.52
CA ARG A 17 -38.71 -20.04 12.89
C ARG A 17 -37.57 -19.94 13.92
N TRP A 18 -36.93 -18.77 14.01
CA TRP A 18 -35.95 -18.48 15.05
C TRP A 18 -36.59 -17.75 16.25
N ASN A 19 -37.24 -18.49 17.15
CA ASN A 19 -37.52 -18.01 18.52
C ASN A 19 -38.06 -19.13 19.43
N GLN A 20 -37.29 -19.58 20.44
CA GLN A 20 -37.85 -20.19 21.67
C GLN A 20 -36.87 -20.47 22.84
N HIS A 21 -35.60 -20.02 22.82
CA HIS A 21 -34.62 -20.35 23.89
C HIS A 21 -33.90 -19.15 24.57
N THR A 22 -34.34 -17.91 24.32
CA THR A 22 -33.75 -16.70 24.95
C THR A 22 -34.70 -15.97 25.91
N GLN A 23 -35.83 -16.57 26.28
CA GLN A 23 -36.70 -16.04 27.34
C GLN A 23 -36.64 -16.92 28.59
N ARG A 24 -36.01 -16.40 29.65
CA ARG A 24 -36.25 -16.84 31.03
C ARG A 24 -37.07 -15.77 31.76
N SER A 25 -38.19 -16.22 32.33
CA SER A 25 -38.92 -15.65 33.46
C SER A 25 -37.97 -15.24 34.61
N ARG A 26 -38.28 -14.32 35.54
CA ARG A 26 -39.51 -13.63 36.04
C ARG A 26 -39.00 -12.52 37.03
N PRO A 27 -39.84 -11.74 37.76
CA PRO A 27 -41.24 -11.30 37.57
C PRO A 27 -41.36 -9.75 37.64
N CYS A 28 -42.59 -9.22 37.76
CA CYS A 28 -42.90 -7.78 37.78
C CYS A 28 -42.73 -7.12 39.17
N ALA A 29 -42.48 -5.79 39.20
CA ALA A 29 -42.69 -4.94 40.37
C ALA A 29 -43.19 -3.52 39.97
N VAL A 30 -44.03 -2.98 40.85
CA VAL A 30 -44.82 -1.72 40.86
C VAL A 30 -44.19 -0.46 40.23
N VAL A 31 -45.05 0.38 39.62
CA VAL A 31 -44.78 1.79 39.26
C VAL A 31 -45.71 2.73 40.06
N PRO A 32 -45.20 3.75 40.77
CA PRO A 32 -45.98 4.87 41.30
C PRO A 32 -46.13 6.02 40.28
N GLN A 33 -47.09 6.92 40.51
CA GLN A 33 -47.55 7.93 39.54
C GLN A 33 -46.98 9.35 39.80
N TYR A 34 -47.54 10.36 39.11
CA TYR A 34 -47.28 11.83 39.15
C TYR A 34 -46.08 12.30 38.27
N ALA A 35 -46.15 13.41 37.51
CA ALA A 35 -47.23 14.40 37.29
C ALA A 35 -47.27 15.04 35.87
N ARG A 36 -48.35 15.80 35.60
CA ARG A 36 -48.79 16.46 34.33
C ARG A 36 -47.86 17.54 33.74
N ARG A 37 -47.83 17.62 32.39
CA ARG A 37 -48.41 18.68 31.50
C ARG A 37 -48.09 18.31 30.03
N GLU A 38 -49.05 18.17 29.10
CA GLU A 38 -49.77 19.21 28.33
C GLU A 38 -48.79 20.13 27.55
N THR A 39 -48.86 20.29 26.22
CA THR A 39 -50.07 20.43 25.35
C THR A 39 -50.07 19.59 24.04
N HIS A 40 -51.05 19.82 23.15
CA HIS A 40 -51.31 19.17 21.84
C HIS A 40 -51.91 20.22 20.87
N PRO A 41 -51.74 20.11 19.53
CA PRO A 41 -52.67 19.32 18.67
C PRO A 41 -51.96 18.47 17.57
N ARG A 42 -52.31 17.19 17.39
CA ARG A 42 -53.39 16.63 16.52
C ARG A 42 -53.23 16.84 15.00
N ASN A 43 -52.79 15.78 14.30
CA ASN A 43 -53.43 15.09 13.15
C ASN A 43 -52.49 13.96 12.67
N GLY A 44 -52.91 12.78 12.23
CA GLY A 44 -54.23 12.14 12.17
C GLY A 44 -54.07 10.60 12.14
N ILE A 45 -55.15 9.83 12.32
CA ILE A 45 -55.10 8.38 12.56
C ILE A 45 -55.38 7.58 11.28
N CYS A 46 -54.64 6.48 11.06
CA CYS A 46 -55.09 5.38 10.21
C CYS A 46 -54.63 4.02 10.78
N ALA A 47 -55.56 3.06 10.88
CA ALA A 47 -55.33 1.74 11.48
C ALA A 47 -55.06 0.66 10.40
N PRO A 48 -54.34 -0.44 10.72
CA PRO A 48 -53.98 -1.45 9.72
C PRO A 48 -55.19 -2.27 9.26
N ARG A 49 -55.36 -2.41 7.95
CA ARG A 49 -56.35 -3.33 7.36
C ARG A 49 -55.76 -4.73 7.20
N TYR A 50 -56.43 -5.72 7.80
CA TYR A 50 -56.29 -7.12 7.42
C TYR A 50 -56.88 -7.33 6.02
N TYR A 51 -56.33 -8.28 5.25
CA TYR A 51 -57.00 -8.87 4.09
C TYR A 51 -56.88 -10.40 4.12
N ASN A 52 -57.94 -11.06 3.65
CA ASN A 52 -58.17 -12.49 3.86
C ASN A 52 -57.65 -13.36 2.71
N THR A 53 -57.34 -14.61 3.03
CA THR A 53 -57.07 -15.67 2.04
C THR A 53 -58.36 -16.25 1.49
N THR A 54 -58.57 -16.20 0.17
CA THR A 54 -59.65 -16.94 -0.52
C THR A 54 -59.14 -18.28 -1.07
N ARG A 55 -60.01 -19.28 -1.09
CA ARG A 55 -59.73 -20.68 -1.46
C ARG A 55 -60.77 -21.15 -2.48
N LEU A 56 -60.34 -21.80 -3.56
CA LEU A 56 -61.24 -22.26 -4.62
C LEU A 56 -61.50 -23.77 -4.56
N LEU A 57 -62.78 -24.13 -4.75
CA LEU A 57 -63.36 -25.42 -5.11
C LEU A 57 -64.56 -25.05 -6.02
N GLN A 58 -64.48 -25.28 -7.33
CA GLN A 58 -64.71 -26.55 -8.05
C GLN A 58 -66.20 -26.88 -8.22
N GLN A 59 -66.67 -26.82 -9.46
CA GLN A 59 -67.72 -27.70 -9.99
C GLN A 59 -67.50 -27.94 -11.50
N GLN A 60 -68.18 -28.93 -12.07
CA GLN A 60 -68.01 -29.43 -13.45
C GLN A 60 -69.35 -29.43 -14.21
N GLN A 61 -69.34 -29.93 -15.45
CA GLN A 61 -70.50 -30.28 -16.32
C GLN A 61 -71.08 -29.05 -17.08
N GLN A 62 -71.62 -29.16 -18.31
CA GLN A 62 -71.89 -30.35 -19.16
C GLN A 62 -72.10 -29.98 -20.66
N SER A 63 -71.85 -30.92 -21.60
CA SER A 63 -72.38 -30.96 -23.01
C SER A 63 -72.00 -29.80 -23.99
N GLN A 64 -72.08 -29.89 -25.33
CA GLN A 64 -72.33 -30.97 -26.32
C GLN A 64 -71.69 -30.59 -27.70
N SER A 65 -71.84 -31.42 -28.74
CA SER A 65 -71.17 -31.36 -30.08
C SER A 65 -72.04 -32.02 -31.18
N PRO A 66 -71.68 -32.06 -32.50
CA PRO A 66 -70.86 -31.20 -33.39
C PRO A 66 -71.75 -30.66 -34.57
N PRO A 67 -71.37 -30.51 -35.88
CA PRO A 67 -70.81 -31.55 -36.80
C PRO A 67 -69.76 -31.12 -37.88
N GLN A 68 -69.07 -32.12 -38.48
CA GLN A 68 -68.65 -32.35 -39.90
C GLN A 68 -68.13 -31.19 -40.82
N SER A 69 -67.26 -31.38 -41.83
CA SER A 69 -66.58 -32.52 -42.51
C SER A 69 -65.15 -32.09 -42.97
N ARG A 70 -64.27 -32.84 -43.67
CA ARG A 70 -64.37 -33.96 -44.64
C ARG A 70 -63.02 -34.72 -44.78
N GLU A 71 -63.01 -35.86 -45.49
CA GLU A 71 -61.85 -36.71 -45.87
C GLU A 71 -60.84 -35.99 -46.84
N GLU A 72 -59.64 -36.49 -47.22
CA GLU A 72 -59.20 -37.86 -47.63
C GLU A 72 -57.72 -38.21 -47.30
N ASP A 73 -57.36 -39.49 -47.56
CA ASP A 73 -56.07 -40.18 -47.31
C ASP A 73 -54.94 -39.82 -48.36
N ALA A 74 -53.73 -40.42 -48.45
CA ALA A 74 -53.16 -41.66 -47.91
C ALA A 74 -51.59 -41.72 -47.90
N THR A 75 -51.03 -42.68 -47.13
CA THR A 75 -49.85 -43.59 -47.36
C THR A 75 -48.67 -43.21 -48.30
N GLU A 76 -47.40 -43.63 -48.11
CA GLU A 76 -46.79 -44.63 -47.20
C GLU A 76 -45.23 -44.48 -47.04
N LEU A 77 -44.64 -45.27 -46.11
CA LEU A 77 -43.26 -45.84 -45.98
C LEU A 77 -42.10 -45.28 -46.84
N GLY A 78 -40.88 -44.99 -46.34
CA GLY A 78 -39.90 -45.87 -45.66
C GLY A 78 -38.52 -45.70 -46.37
N ASP A 79 -37.32 -46.05 -45.86
CA ASP A 79 -36.94 -46.78 -44.65
C ASP A 79 -35.44 -46.50 -44.23
N HIS A 80 -34.98 -47.11 -43.14
CA HIS A 80 -33.66 -47.12 -42.46
C HIS A 80 -32.32 -46.76 -43.18
N ALA A 81 -31.40 -46.12 -42.41
CA ALA A 81 -29.94 -46.35 -42.45
C ALA A 81 -29.24 -45.96 -41.11
N SER A 82 -28.05 -46.52 -40.79
CA SER A 82 -27.28 -46.16 -39.58
C SER A 82 -25.77 -46.52 -39.62
N TYR A 83 -24.98 -45.91 -38.72
CA TYR A 83 -23.61 -46.24 -38.25
C TYR A 83 -22.32 -45.86 -39.05
N LEU A 84 -21.33 -45.37 -38.26
CA LEU A 84 -19.84 -45.51 -38.34
C LEU A 84 -18.94 -44.72 -39.33
N SER A 85 -18.22 -43.73 -38.75
CA SER A 85 -16.75 -43.52 -38.74
C SER A 85 -15.84 -43.72 -39.98
N GLY A 86 -15.06 -42.66 -40.32
CA GLY A 86 -13.58 -42.72 -40.17
C GLY A 86 -12.61 -42.23 -41.28
N ARG A 87 -11.71 -41.30 -40.89
CA ARG A 87 -10.31 -41.04 -41.36
C ARG A 87 -9.97 -40.46 -42.76
N GLY A 88 -9.06 -39.46 -42.75
CA GLY A 88 -8.08 -39.12 -43.81
C GLY A 88 -8.55 -38.07 -44.84
N GLY A 89 -7.70 -37.19 -45.39
CA GLY A 89 -6.27 -36.89 -45.17
C GLY A 89 -5.84 -35.59 -45.91
N GLU A 90 -4.65 -35.06 -45.65
CA GLU A 90 -4.19 -33.73 -46.14
C GLU A 90 -3.65 -33.72 -47.59
N ARG A 91 -3.70 -32.55 -48.27
CA ARG A 91 -2.47 -31.75 -48.60
C ARG A 91 -2.69 -30.40 -49.34
N ILE A 92 -2.27 -29.32 -48.68
CA ILE A 92 -1.37 -28.22 -49.13
C ILE A 92 -1.43 -27.73 -50.60
N LEU A 93 -1.77 -26.45 -50.83
CA LEU A 93 -0.85 -25.39 -51.33
C LEU A 93 -1.46 -23.97 -51.43
N ARG A 94 -0.61 -22.95 -51.22
CA ARG A 94 -0.78 -21.51 -51.56
C ARG A 94 0.42 -21.12 -52.45
N PRO A 95 0.33 -20.07 -53.30
CA PRO A 95 0.79 -18.73 -52.90
C PRO A 95 -0.24 -17.62 -53.25
N ALA A 96 0.18 -16.35 -53.21
CA ALA A 96 -0.66 -15.15 -53.37
C ALA A 96 0.09 -14.04 -54.16
N GLU A 97 -0.42 -12.79 -54.10
CA GLU A 97 0.05 -11.56 -54.77
C GLU A 97 -0.30 -11.48 -56.27
N SER A 98 -0.55 -10.31 -56.89
CA SER A 98 -0.60 -8.89 -56.46
C SER A 98 -1.91 -8.23 -56.96
N ILE A 99 -2.30 -6.95 -56.77
CA ILE A 99 -1.66 -5.63 -56.93
C ILE A 99 -2.34 -4.59 -56.00
N ARG A 100 -1.65 -3.49 -55.65
CA ARG A 100 -2.25 -2.22 -55.18
C ARG A 100 -1.99 -1.13 -56.23
N GLU A 101 -2.94 -0.23 -56.42
CA GLU A 101 -2.66 1.15 -56.87
C GLU A 101 -3.77 2.11 -56.40
N GLU A 102 -3.38 3.36 -56.13
CA GLU A 102 -4.26 4.49 -55.76
C GLU A 102 -4.34 5.42 -57.01
N ILE A 103 -5.34 6.29 -57.22
CA ILE A 103 -5.42 7.66 -56.66
C ILE A 103 -6.70 8.36 -57.21
N ALA A 104 -7.30 9.23 -56.37
CA ALA A 104 -8.17 10.40 -56.68
C ALA A 104 -9.63 10.30 -57.19
N ASP A 105 -10.45 11.16 -56.56
CA ASP A 105 -11.49 12.05 -57.08
C ASP A 105 -12.72 11.51 -57.85
N ALA A 106 -13.74 11.14 -57.06
CA ALA A 106 -15.13 11.54 -57.33
C ALA A 106 -15.85 11.80 -56.00
N GLN A 107 -16.38 13.02 -55.80
CA GLN A 107 -17.02 13.44 -54.55
C GLN A 107 -18.53 13.54 -54.73
N GLU A 108 -19.24 12.42 -54.58
CA GLU A 108 -20.71 12.39 -54.59
C GLU A 108 -21.30 12.36 -53.17
N THR A 109 -22.29 13.22 -52.94
CA THR A 109 -22.99 13.37 -51.67
C THR A 109 -24.03 12.26 -51.49
N ILE A 110 -23.74 11.29 -50.63
CA ILE A 110 -24.77 10.37 -50.12
C ILE A 110 -25.43 11.06 -48.92
N GLU A 111 -26.72 11.38 -49.06
CA GLU A 111 -27.54 11.81 -47.92
C GLU A 111 -27.73 10.61 -46.98
N GLU A 112 -27.25 10.72 -45.74
CA GLU A 112 -27.59 9.76 -44.68
C GLU A 112 -29.07 9.90 -44.32
N GLN A 113 -29.94 9.16 -45.00
CA GLN A 113 -31.32 8.97 -44.55
C GLN A 113 -31.30 8.13 -43.27
N ASP A 114 -31.28 8.84 -42.15
CA ASP A 114 -31.22 8.33 -40.78
C ASP A 114 -32.45 7.45 -40.47
N ALA A 115 -32.33 6.18 -40.83
CA ALA A 115 -33.35 5.14 -40.68
C ALA A 115 -33.50 4.72 -39.21
N SER A 116 -33.96 5.68 -38.41
CA SER A 116 -34.33 5.52 -37.02
C SER A 116 -35.42 4.45 -36.89
N PHE A 117 -35.04 3.28 -36.36
CA PHE A 117 -35.96 2.22 -36.01
C PHE A 117 -36.91 2.71 -34.91
N GLU A 118 -38.13 3.10 -35.29
CA GLU A 118 -39.21 3.33 -34.33
C GLU A 118 -39.51 2.03 -33.59
N LEU A 119 -39.10 1.95 -32.31
CA LEU A 119 -39.44 0.84 -31.42
C LEU A 119 -40.97 0.76 -31.29
N SER A 120 -41.52 -0.44 -31.47
CA SER A 120 -42.95 -0.66 -31.35
C SER A 120 -43.46 -0.30 -29.95
N GLU A 121 -44.75 0.03 -29.82
CA GLU A 121 -45.36 0.33 -28.51
C GLU A 121 -45.12 -0.79 -27.48
N SER A 122 -45.06 -2.05 -27.94
CA SER A 122 -44.74 -3.21 -27.11
C SER A 122 -43.30 -3.18 -26.58
N GLU A 123 -42.32 -2.82 -27.42
CA GLU A 123 -40.91 -2.72 -27.01
C GLU A 123 -40.69 -1.52 -26.07
N LEU A 124 -41.35 -0.39 -26.33
CA LEU A 124 -41.35 0.77 -25.44
C LEU A 124 -41.95 0.43 -24.07
N GLN A 125 -43.09 -0.27 -24.03
CA GLN A 125 -43.68 -0.76 -22.77
C GLN A 125 -42.76 -1.77 -22.07
N GLN A 126 -42.10 -2.67 -22.81
CA GLN A 126 -41.18 -3.65 -22.26
C GLN A 126 -39.91 -3.00 -21.68
N GLU A 127 -39.33 -1.98 -22.32
CA GLU A 127 -38.25 -1.18 -21.74
C GLU A 127 -38.73 -0.37 -20.53
N GLN A 128 -39.91 0.26 -20.57
CA GLN A 128 -40.46 0.96 -19.40
C GLN A 128 -40.63 0.01 -18.20
N LEU A 129 -41.13 -1.21 -18.42
CA LEU A 129 -41.24 -2.23 -17.37
C LEU A 129 -39.87 -2.70 -16.87
N LYS A 130 -38.92 -2.99 -17.77
CA LYS A 130 -37.54 -3.38 -17.47
C LYS A 130 -36.81 -2.30 -16.64
N ASN A 131 -37.02 -1.03 -16.98
CA ASN A 131 -36.50 0.12 -16.23
C ASN A 131 -37.19 0.29 -14.87
N SER A 132 -38.51 0.09 -14.79
CA SER A 132 -39.29 0.16 -13.55
C SER A 132 -38.90 -0.95 -12.55
N VAL A 133 -38.78 -2.20 -13.02
CA VAL A 133 -38.29 -3.33 -12.22
C VAL A 133 -36.86 -3.08 -11.75
N ARG A 134 -35.97 -2.58 -12.62
CA ARG A 134 -34.60 -2.21 -12.23
C ARG A 134 -34.58 -1.07 -11.20
N GLY A 135 -35.49 -0.12 -11.30
CA GLY A 135 -35.68 0.97 -10.32
C GLY A 135 -36.12 0.46 -8.96
N LEU A 136 -37.13 -0.41 -8.91
CA LEU A 136 -37.60 -1.04 -7.68
C LEU A 136 -36.51 -1.92 -7.05
N MET A 137 -35.91 -2.83 -7.82
CA MET A 137 -34.90 -3.78 -7.32
C MET A 137 -33.62 -3.09 -6.83
N ARG A 138 -33.29 -1.88 -7.31
CA ARG A 138 -32.21 -1.06 -6.73
C ARG A 138 -32.46 -0.64 -5.29
N HIS A 139 -33.71 -0.55 -4.85
CA HIS A 139 -34.07 -0.20 -3.46
C HIS A 139 -34.15 -1.41 -2.54
N VAL A 140 -34.14 -2.63 -3.09
CA VAL A 140 -34.02 -3.87 -2.30
C VAL A 140 -32.56 -4.05 -1.86
N PRO A 141 -32.26 -4.16 -0.55
CA PRO A 141 -30.90 -4.40 -0.09
C PRO A 141 -30.41 -5.78 -0.54
N SER A 142 -29.23 -5.84 -1.14
CA SER A 142 -28.62 -7.08 -1.62
C SER A 142 -27.39 -7.48 -0.78
N SER A 143 -27.15 -8.78 -0.70
CA SER A 143 -25.85 -9.33 -0.29
C SER A 143 -24.76 -8.91 -1.28
N VAL A 144 -23.49 -9.05 -0.88
CA VAL A 144 -22.36 -8.83 -1.79
C VAL A 144 -21.29 -9.88 -1.49
N ALA A 145 -20.85 -10.57 -2.53
CA ALA A 145 -19.74 -11.52 -2.47
C ALA A 145 -18.84 -11.40 -3.71
N VAL A 146 -17.60 -11.83 -3.58
CA VAL A 146 -16.67 -11.97 -4.70
C VAL A 146 -16.38 -13.45 -4.91
N LEU A 147 -16.61 -13.94 -6.12
CA LEU A 147 -16.27 -15.29 -6.54
C LEU A 147 -14.88 -15.25 -7.17
N THR A 148 -14.03 -16.24 -6.88
CA THR A 148 -12.74 -16.46 -7.55
C THR A 148 -12.60 -17.91 -7.99
N VAL A 149 -11.92 -18.13 -9.11
CA VAL A 149 -11.83 -19.42 -9.79
C VAL A 149 -10.38 -19.67 -10.20
N ALA A 150 -9.91 -20.91 -10.12
CA ALA A 150 -8.61 -21.27 -10.70
C ALA A 150 -8.71 -21.17 -12.23
N SER A 151 -7.92 -20.27 -12.82
CA SER A 151 -7.80 -20.12 -14.26
C SER A 151 -6.36 -19.85 -14.64
N ILE A 152 -5.93 -20.42 -15.76
CA ILE A 152 -4.66 -20.12 -16.42
C ILE A 152 -4.97 -19.31 -17.67
N ASP A 153 -4.23 -18.25 -17.88
CA ASP A 153 -4.30 -17.40 -19.07
C ASP A 153 -3.58 -18.10 -20.22
N PRO A 154 -4.23 -18.32 -21.39
CA PRO A 154 -3.70 -19.19 -22.44
C PRO A 154 -2.47 -18.60 -23.12
N ASP A 155 -2.41 -17.28 -23.26
CA ASP A 155 -1.32 -16.57 -23.95
C ASP A 155 -0.06 -16.53 -23.09
N THR A 156 -0.23 -16.35 -21.77
CA THR A 156 0.89 -16.16 -20.84
C THR A 156 1.25 -17.40 -20.00
N GLN A 157 0.45 -18.47 -20.09
CA GLN A 157 0.56 -19.73 -19.33
C GLN A 157 0.73 -19.52 -17.82
N LYS A 158 0.06 -18.50 -17.27
CA LYS A 158 0.13 -18.09 -15.86
C LYS A 158 -1.25 -18.06 -15.23
N HIS A 159 -1.31 -18.38 -13.94
CA HIS A 159 -2.54 -18.20 -13.16
C HIS A 159 -2.96 -16.73 -13.13
N VAL A 160 -4.24 -16.48 -13.37
CA VAL A 160 -4.85 -15.14 -13.30
C VAL A 160 -5.89 -15.03 -12.18
N PRO A 161 -6.06 -13.84 -11.58
CA PRO A 161 -7.08 -13.59 -10.57
C PRO A 161 -8.47 -13.45 -11.21
N MET A 162 -8.93 -14.53 -11.83
CA MET A 162 -10.25 -14.61 -12.43
C MET A 162 -11.33 -14.73 -11.36
N GLY A 163 -12.44 -14.04 -11.59
CA GLY A 163 -13.54 -13.98 -10.65
C GLY A 163 -14.62 -12.99 -11.08
N VAL A 164 -15.63 -12.80 -10.25
CA VAL A 164 -16.70 -11.81 -10.47
C VAL A 164 -17.34 -11.41 -9.15
N ALA A 165 -17.76 -10.16 -9.02
CA ALA A 165 -18.59 -9.70 -7.92
C ALA A 165 -20.07 -10.06 -8.18
N VAL A 166 -20.75 -10.63 -7.18
CA VAL A 166 -22.18 -10.99 -7.26
C VAL A 166 -22.97 -10.40 -6.10
N SER A 167 -24.18 -9.94 -6.40
CA SER A 167 -25.19 -9.53 -5.40
C SER A 167 -26.40 -10.48 -5.33
N SER A 168 -26.35 -11.57 -6.10
CA SER A 168 -27.38 -12.61 -6.23
C SER A 168 -27.18 -13.79 -5.26
N LEU A 169 -26.19 -13.71 -4.35
CA LEU A 169 -25.82 -14.82 -3.47
C LEU A 169 -26.85 -15.03 -2.35
N SER A 170 -27.40 -16.24 -2.27
CA SER A 170 -28.34 -16.70 -1.25
C SER A 170 -27.96 -18.09 -0.71
N THR A 171 -28.50 -18.45 0.46
CA THR A 171 -28.41 -19.80 1.04
C THR A 171 -29.69 -20.57 0.74
N VAL A 172 -29.56 -21.81 0.26
CA VAL A 172 -30.68 -22.66 -0.19
C VAL A 172 -31.00 -23.77 0.82
N SER A 173 -29.96 -24.43 1.34
CA SER A 173 -30.08 -25.44 2.40
C SER A 173 -28.90 -25.35 3.36
N LEU A 174 -29.09 -25.85 4.58
CA LEU A 174 -28.02 -26.09 5.56
C LEU A 174 -27.60 -27.56 5.62
N ASP A 175 -28.42 -28.47 5.08
CA ASP A 175 -28.13 -29.90 4.97
C ASP A 175 -28.54 -30.44 3.58
N PRO A 176 -27.59 -30.88 2.73
CA PRO A 176 -26.20 -30.44 2.78
C PRO A 176 -26.10 -28.91 2.64
N PRO A 177 -25.07 -28.25 3.20
CA PRO A 177 -24.93 -26.80 3.12
C PRO A 177 -24.76 -26.36 1.66
N THR A 178 -25.73 -25.57 1.18
CA THR A 178 -25.93 -25.30 -0.26
C THR A 178 -26.29 -23.83 -0.47
N ILE A 179 -25.63 -23.20 -1.44
CA ILE A 179 -25.82 -21.80 -1.85
C ILE A 179 -26.28 -21.71 -3.30
N SER A 180 -26.88 -20.57 -3.67
CA SER A 180 -27.22 -20.24 -5.06
C SER A 180 -26.82 -18.81 -5.41
N PHE A 181 -26.44 -18.59 -6.66
CA PHE A 181 -26.19 -17.25 -7.23
C PHE A 181 -26.37 -17.28 -8.74
N ASN A 182 -26.54 -16.09 -9.33
CA ASN A 182 -26.82 -15.92 -10.76
C ASN A 182 -25.61 -15.27 -11.45
N ILE A 183 -25.18 -15.83 -12.59
CA ILE A 183 -24.20 -15.22 -13.51
C ILE A 183 -24.89 -14.95 -14.85
N ARG A 184 -24.60 -13.81 -15.47
CA ARG A 184 -25.05 -13.46 -16.82
C ARG A 184 -24.20 -14.18 -17.87
N GLU A 185 -24.79 -14.69 -18.95
CA GLU A 185 -24.04 -15.22 -20.10
C GLU A 185 -23.89 -14.18 -21.23
N PRO A 186 -22.82 -14.24 -22.03
CA PRO A 186 -21.62 -15.08 -21.88
C PRO A 186 -20.72 -14.60 -20.73
N SER A 187 -20.00 -15.52 -20.06
CA SER A 187 -19.13 -15.17 -18.93
C SER A 187 -17.94 -16.11 -18.78
N LYS A 188 -16.74 -15.56 -19.01
CA LYS A 188 -15.45 -16.24 -18.78
C LYS A 188 -15.34 -16.85 -17.37
N THR A 189 -16.00 -16.27 -16.36
CA THR A 189 -16.00 -16.83 -15.00
C THR A 189 -16.79 -18.12 -14.91
N LEU A 190 -17.92 -18.21 -15.61
CA LEU A 190 -18.74 -19.43 -15.70
C LEU A 190 -18.00 -20.51 -16.48
N ASP A 191 -17.39 -20.15 -17.60
CA ASP A 191 -16.57 -21.06 -18.40
C ASP A 191 -15.39 -21.63 -17.60
N ALA A 192 -14.73 -20.80 -16.78
CA ALA A 192 -13.68 -21.26 -15.87
C ALA A 192 -14.22 -22.10 -14.70
N ILE A 193 -15.42 -21.84 -14.17
CA ILE A 193 -16.05 -22.70 -13.15
C ILE A 193 -16.29 -24.10 -13.75
N ARG A 194 -16.84 -24.15 -14.98
CA ARG A 194 -17.04 -25.39 -15.74
C ARG A 194 -15.71 -26.12 -15.97
N ALA A 195 -14.66 -25.41 -16.37
CA ALA A 195 -13.31 -25.97 -16.58
C ALA A 195 -12.60 -26.40 -15.27
N ALA A 196 -12.94 -25.83 -14.12
CA ALA A 196 -12.36 -26.14 -12.81
C ALA A 196 -13.12 -27.27 -12.07
N ASP A 197 -13.71 -28.23 -12.77
CA ASP A 197 -14.55 -29.30 -12.20
C ASP A 197 -15.75 -28.77 -11.38
N GLY A 198 -16.24 -27.56 -11.67
CA GLY A 198 -17.26 -26.86 -10.89
C GLY A 198 -16.74 -26.23 -9.59
N LEU A 199 -15.43 -26.23 -9.32
CA LEU A 199 -14.83 -25.72 -8.08
C LEU A 199 -14.55 -24.22 -8.14
N PHE A 200 -14.91 -23.51 -7.07
CA PHE A 200 -14.65 -22.08 -6.91
C PHE A 200 -14.65 -21.68 -5.43
N ARG A 201 -14.14 -20.49 -5.14
CA ARG A 201 -14.12 -19.90 -3.79
C ARG A 201 -14.95 -18.63 -3.74
N VAL A 202 -15.78 -18.50 -2.70
CA VAL A 202 -16.55 -17.29 -2.36
C VAL A 202 -15.78 -16.50 -1.31
N HIS A 203 -15.69 -15.18 -1.44
CA HIS A 203 -15.14 -14.26 -0.44
C HIS A 203 -16.21 -13.26 -0.01
N PHE A 204 -16.36 -13.07 1.31
CA PHE A 204 -17.32 -12.14 1.91
C PHE A 204 -16.61 -10.84 2.31
N PRO A 205 -16.82 -9.71 1.61
CA PRO A 205 -16.14 -8.46 1.89
C PRO A 205 -16.63 -7.82 3.19
N ALA A 206 -15.71 -7.21 3.93
CA ALA A 206 -16.01 -6.42 5.11
C ALA A 206 -16.79 -5.15 4.78
N ALA A 207 -17.59 -4.65 5.73
CA ALA A 207 -18.26 -3.35 5.66
C ALA A 207 -17.29 -2.15 5.81
N ASP A 208 -16.21 -2.12 5.02
CA ASP A 208 -15.19 -1.08 5.01
C ASP A 208 -14.76 -0.70 3.57
N ARG A 209 -13.93 0.36 3.44
CA ARG A 209 -13.45 0.86 2.14
C ARG A 209 -12.57 -0.13 1.38
N GLY A 210 -11.90 -1.05 2.07
CA GLY A 210 -11.16 -2.15 1.44
C GLY A 210 -12.11 -3.19 0.85
N GLY A 211 -13.20 -3.50 1.54
CA GLY A 211 -14.26 -4.38 1.06
C GLY A 211 -14.96 -3.79 -0.18
N ALA A 212 -15.31 -2.51 -0.14
CA ALA A 212 -15.82 -1.77 -1.30
C ALA A 212 -14.85 -1.82 -2.50
N LYS A 213 -13.56 -1.56 -2.28
CA LYS A 213 -12.52 -1.61 -3.33
C LYS A 213 -12.33 -3.02 -3.90
N LEU A 214 -12.40 -4.05 -3.06
CA LEU A 214 -12.34 -5.45 -3.50
C LEU A 214 -13.49 -5.77 -4.46
N VAL A 215 -14.72 -5.37 -4.12
CA VAL A 215 -15.90 -5.61 -4.97
C VAL A 215 -15.76 -4.87 -6.31
N ASP A 216 -15.41 -3.58 -6.29
CA ASP A 216 -15.20 -2.78 -7.52
C ASP A 216 -14.18 -3.42 -8.47
N LEU A 217 -13.05 -3.91 -7.95
CA LEU A 217 -12.03 -4.59 -8.76
C LEU A 217 -12.51 -5.89 -9.41
N PHE A 218 -13.54 -6.55 -8.86
CA PHE A 218 -14.19 -7.72 -9.45
C PHE A 218 -15.48 -7.41 -10.24
N CYS A 219 -15.94 -6.15 -10.24
CA CYS A 219 -16.95 -5.64 -11.19
C CYS A 219 -16.35 -5.30 -12.57
N ARG A 220 -15.04 -5.02 -12.65
CA ARG A 220 -14.33 -4.56 -13.88
C ARG A 220 -14.13 -5.61 -14.98
N GLY A 221 -14.84 -6.74 -14.97
CA GLY A 221 -14.75 -7.79 -16.00
C GLY A 221 -13.46 -8.63 -15.93
N ASN A 222 -13.19 -9.46 -16.96
CA ASN A 222 -12.09 -10.42 -16.99
C ASN A 222 -11.26 -10.29 -18.28
N HIS A 223 -10.23 -9.43 -18.19
CA HIS A 223 -9.27 -9.08 -19.24
C HIS A 223 -7.90 -8.72 -18.60
N PRO A 224 -6.79 -8.71 -19.36
CA PRO A 224 -5.44 -8.58 -18.81
C PRO A 224 -5.21 -7.36 -17.91
N ASP A 225 -5.73 -6.18 -18.26
CA ASP A 225 -5.58 -4.98 -17.42
C ASP A 225 -6.32 -5.11 -16.06
N ALA A 226 -7.50 -5.74 -16.03
CA ALA A 226 -8.18 -6.04 -14.77
C ALA A 226 -7.40 -7.05 -13.92
N TYR A 227 -6.75 -8.04 -14.53
CA TYR A 227 -5.87 -8.98 -13.83
C TYR A 227 -4.62 -8.31 -13.27
N ASN A 228 -3.98 -7.42 -14.03
CA ASN A 228 -2.85 -6.61 -13.60
C ASN A 228 -3.26 -5.70 -12.42
N LEU A 229 -4.39 -5.01 -12.53
CA LEU A 229 -4.90 -4.13 -11.48
C LEU A 229 -5.24 -4.90 -10.19
N ARG A 230 -5.93 -6.05 -10.28
CA ARG A 230 -6.15 -6.95 -9.13
C ARG A 230 -4.83 -7.39 -8.49
N SER A 231 -3.83 -7.76 -9.30
CA SER A 231 -2.52 -8.21 -8.83
C SER A 231 -1.72 -7.10 -8.14
N LYS A 232 -1.82 -5.85 -8.62
CA LYS A 232 -1.24 -4.66 -7.98
C LYS A 232 -1.97 -4.34 -6.67
N GLU A 233 -3.29 -4.22 -6.69
CA GLU A 233 -4.09 -3.68 -5.57
C GLU A 233 -4.41 -4.69 -4.45
N LEU A 234 -4.60 -5.98 -4.76
CA LEU A 234 -5.10 -6.98 -3.82
C LEU A 234 -4.01 -7.92 -3.31
N ARG A 235 -4.05 -8.24 -2.01
CA ARG A 235 -3.17 -9.24 -1.40
C ARG A 235 -3.64 -10.65 -1.78
N LEU A 236 -3.31 -11.04 -3.00
CA LEU A 236 -3.65 -12.35 -3.56
C LEU A 236 -2.59 -13.39 -3.20
N HIS A 237 -3.04 -14.59 -2.85
CA HIS A 237 -2.24 -15.81 -2.83
C HIS A 237 -2.85 -16.79 -3.83
N GLN A 238 -2.00 -17.44 -4.63
CA GLN A 238 -2.41 -18.42 -5.63
C GLN A 238 -1.88 -19.79 -5.20
N PRO A 239 -2.75 -20.71 -4.76
CA PRO A 239 -2.41 -22.12 -4.59
C PRO A 239 -1.86 -22.70 -5.90
N ARG A 240 -0.82 -23.53 -5.83
CA ARG A 240 -0.14 -24.09 -7.02
C ARG A 240 -0.21 -25.61 -7.14
N ASP A 241 -0.28 -26.33 -6.03
CA ASP A 241 -0.29 -27.81 -6.03
C ASP A 241 -1.48 -28.32 -5.21
N ARG A 242 -2.24 -29.27 -5.78
CA ARG A 242 -3.33 -30.01 -5.11
C ARG A 242 -2.81 -31.04 -4.09
N LYS A 243 -1.51 -31.39 -4.12
CA LYS A 243 -0.87 -32.36 -3.21
C LYS A 243 -0.45 -31.78 -1.86
N ASP A 244 -0.28 -30.46 -1.77
CA ASP A 244 0.00 -29.78 -0.51
C ASP A 244 -1.29 -29.71 0.33
N PRO A 245 -1.35 -30.34 1.52
CA PRO A 245 -2.57 -30.40 2.34
C PRO A 245 -2.97 -29.04 2.94
N SER A 246 -2.16 -27.98 2.78
CA SER A 246 -2.53 -26.62 3.14
C SER A 246 -3.30 -25.87 2.03
N ASN A 247 -3.29 -26.37 0.80
CA ASN A 247 -4.00 -25.74 -0.33
C ASN A 247 -5.47 -26.22 -0.44
N PRO A 248 -6.43 -25.34 -0.74
CA PRO A 248 -7.81 -25.74 -0.97
C PRO A 248 -7.96 -26.49 -2.32
N PRO A 249 -8.85 -27.50 -2.42
CA PRO A 249 -9.01 -28.32 -3.63
C PRO A 249 -9.35 -27.53 -4.92
N SER A 250 -9.99 -26.37 -4.79
CA SER A 250 -10.32 -25.49 -5.91
C SER A 250 -9.11 -24.85 -6.59
N LEU A 251 -7.98 -24.74 -5.89
CA LEU A 251 -6.85 -23.86 -6.21
C LEU A 251 -7.23 -22.40 -6.53
N ALA A 252 -8.41 -21.93 -6.08
CA ALA A 252 -8.89 -20.60 -6.45
C ALA A 252 -8.04 -19.46 -5.82
N PRO A 253 -7.89 -18.32 -6.51
CA PRO A 253 -7.19 -17.14 -5.98
C PRO A 253 -7.72 -16.70 -4.61
N GLN A 254 -6.86 -16.73 -3.59
CA GLN A 254 -7.22 -16.36 -2.21
C GLN A 254 -6.96 -14.88 -1.95
N VAL A 255 -7.93 -14.17 -1.35
CA VAL A 255 -7.79 -12.76 -0.98
C VAL A 255 -7.42 -12.64 0.51
N LEU A 256 -6.13 -12.49 0.79
CA LEU A 256 -5.57 -12.46 2.14
C LEU A 256 -5.73 -11.09 2.86
N GLY A 257 -6.58 -10.20 2.34
CA GLY A 257 -6.87 -8.92 2.98
C GLY A 257 -7.65 -9.04 4.29
N GLU A 258 -7.42 -8.11 5.21
CA GLU A 258 -8.25 -7.92 6.41
C GLU A 258 -9.68 -7.48 6.05
N TYR A 259 -9.87 -6.91 4.84
CA TYR A 259 -11.15 -6.56 4.25
C TYR A 259 -11.98 -7.74 3.72
N VAL A 260 -11.58 -8.98 4.00
CA VAL A 260 -12.39 -10.20 3.78
C VAL A 260 -12.70 -10.83 5.14
N ARG A 261 -13.99 -10.96 5.48
CA ARG A 261 -14.45 -11.47 6.78
C ARG A 261 -14.53 -12.99 6.82
N ALA A 262 -14.94 -13.61 5.73
CA ALA A 262 -15.06 -15.06 5.59
C ALA A 262 -14.84 -15.48 4.14
N ALA A 263 -14.60 -16.76 3.90
CA ALA A 263 -14.57 -17.35 2.57
C ALA A 263 -15.08 -18.81 2.59
N MET A 264 -15.73 -19.25 1.51
CA MET A 264 -16.23 -20.63 1.35
C MET A 264 -15.56 -21.31 0.16
N GLU A 265 -15.15 -22.57 0.32
CA GLU A 265 -14.82 -23.45 -0.79
C GLU A 265 -16.09 -24.17 -1.26
N CYS A 266 -16.39 -24.09 -2.56
CA CYS A 266 -17.66 -24.55 -3.11
C CYS A 266 -17.47 -25.42 -4.35
N LYS A 267 -18.43 -26.33 -4.60
CA LYS A 267 -18.56 -27.06 -5.88
C LYS A 267 -19.97 -26.90 -6.44
N VAL A 268 -20.08 -26.48 -7.70
CA VAL A 268 -21.35 -26.49 -8.45
C VAL A 268 -21.92 -27.91 -8.50
N THR A 269 -23.23 -28.01 -8.31
CA THR A 269 -23.99 -29.27 -8.34
C THR A 269 -25.05 -29.28 -9.44
N HIS A 270 -25.63 -28.11 -9.73
CA HIS A 270 -26.65 -27.93 -10.76
C HIS A 270 -26.49 -26.54 -11.41
N GLU A 271 -26.76 -26.46 -12.70
CA GLU A 271 -26.89 -25.20 -13.45
C GLU A 271 -28.32 -25.12 -14.02
N PHE A 272 -28.98 -23.98 -13.90
CA PHE A 272 -30.32 -23.74 -14.47
C PHE A 272 -30.29 -22.49 -15.36
N PRO A 273 -30.42 -22.63 -16.70
CA PRO A 273 -30.47 -21.48 -17.61
C PRO A 273 -31.82 -20.76 -17.50
N VAL A 274 -31.77 -19.43 -17.44
CA VAL A 274 -32.92 -18.53 -17.27
C VAL A 274 -32.69 -17.27 -18.13
N ALA A 275 -33.12 -17.32 -19.39
CA ALA A 275 -32.92 -16.27 -20.39
C ALA A 275 -31.43 -15.88 -20.55
N ASP A 276 -31.02 -14.66 -20.15
CA ASP A 276 -29.63 -14.19 -20.28
C ASP A 276 -28.75 -14.49 -19.04
N HIS A 277 -29.25 -15.28 -18.09
CA HIS A 277 -28.52 -15.68 -16.88
C HIS A 277 -28.59 -17.19 -16.61
N VAL A 278 -27.58 -17.72 -15.93
CA VAL A 278 -27.58 -19.08 -15.34
C VAL A 278 -27.61 -18.96 -13.82
N ILE A 279 -28.53 -19.69 -13.19
CA ILE A 279 -28.55 -19.90 -11.74
C ILE A 279 -27.66 -21.10 -11.43
N LEU A 280 -26.56 -20.87 -10.71
CA LEU A 280 -25.68 -21.92 -10.21
C LEU A 280 -26.08 -22.29 -8.79
N VAL A 281 -26.27 -23.60 -8.53
CA VAL A 281 -26.50 -24.15 -7.19
C VAL A 281 -25.29 -24.97 -6.78
N ALA A 282 -24.64 -24.58 -5.68
CA ALA A 282 -23.35 -25.13 -5.26
C ALA A 282 -23.37 -25.61 -3.81
N ARG A 283 -22.75 -26.77 -3.57
CA ARG A 283 -22.47 -27.29 -2.24
C ARG A 283 -21.27 -26.57 -1.64
N VAL A 284 -21.37 -26.18 -0.38
CA VAL A 284 -20.24 -25.68 0.43
C VAL A 284 -19.47 -26.87 0.99
N ASN A 285 -18.17 -26.89 0.74
CA ASN A 285 -17.23 -27.94 1.18
C ASN A 285 -16.44 -27.52 2.43
N SER A 286 -16.11 -26.23 2.57
CA SER A 286 -15.56 -25.67 3.82
C SER A 286 -15.85 -24.17 3.95
N LEU A 287 -15.70 -23.64 5.16
CA LEU A 287 -15.88 -22.23 5.52
C LEU A 287 -14.69 -21.77 6.37
N GLU A 288 -13.96 -20.77 5.89
CA GLU A 288 -12.98 -20.00 6.65
C GLU A 288 -13.66 -18.74 7.20
N GLN A 289 -13.50 -18.45 8.49
CA GLN A 289 -13.99 -17.22 9.11
C GLN A 289 -12.87 -16.54 9.89
N LYS A 290 -12.63 -15.25 9.61
CA LYS A 290 -11.61 -14.45 10.31
C LYS A 290 -12.18 -13.91 11.62
N THR A 291 -11.32 -13.60 12.58
CA THR A 291 -11.68 -13.31 13.99
C THR A 291 -12.42 -11.99 14.24
N SER A 292 -12.57 -11.12 13.24
CA SER A 292 -13.40 -9.91 13.40
C SER A 292 -14.89 -10.21 13.37
N LYS A 293 -15.65 -9.53 14.24
CA LYS A 293 -17.12 -9.58 14.32
C LYS A 293 -17.81 -8.45 13.52
N ASP A 294 -17.08 -7.62 12.77
CA ASP A 294 -17.70 -6.56 11.98
C ASP A 294 -18.52 -7.14 10.82
N PRO A 295 -19.66 -6.52 10.46
CA PRO A 295 -20.53 -7.04 9.41
C PRO A 295 -19.88 -7.07 8.02
N THR A 296 -20.46 -7.88 7.14
CA THR A 296 -20.19 -7.87 5.70
C THR A 296 -20.82 -6.66 5.02
N ILE A 297 -20.31 -6.29 3.86
CA ILE A 297 -20.83 -5.17 3.07
C ILE A 297 -22.19 -5.49 2.44
N MET A 298 -23.03 -4.47 2.27
CA MET A 298 -24.36 -4.55 1.67
C MET A 298 -24.46 -3.57 0.49
N TYR A 299 -25.20 -3.92 -0.57
CA TYR A 299 -25.45 -3.02 -1.70
C TYR A 299 -26.90 -2.55 -1.72
N ILE A 300 -27.11 -1.23 -1.84
CA ILE A 300 -28.45 -0.62 -1.94
C ILE A 300 -28.38 0.75 -2.63
N ASN A 301 -29.36 1.01 -3.51
CA ASN A 301 -29.52 2.21 -4.34
C ASN A 301 -28.20 2.72 -4.94
N GLY A 302 -27.49 1.82 -5.63
CA GLY A 302 -26.24 2.15 -6.32
C GLY A 302 -24.99 2.24 -5.44
N GLY A 303 -25.08 2.21 -4.10
CA GLY A 303 -23.93 2.38 -3.19
C GLY A 303 -23.69 1.19 -2.26
N TYR A 304 -22.47 1.09 -1.72
CA TYR A 304 -22.13 0.13 -0.68
C TYR A 304 -22.31 0.72 0.72
N ARG A 305 -23.03 0.01 1.58
CA ARG A 305 -23.33 0.42 2.96
C ARG A 305 -22.95 -0.62 3.98
N SER A 306 -22.69 -0.14 5.19
CA SER A 306 -22.67 -0.95 6.40
C SER A 306 -24.11 -1.34 6.75
N PRO A 307 -24.39 -2.55 7.26
CA PRO A 307 -25.68 -2.89 7.85
C PRO A 307 -26.10 -1.99 9.04
N ARG A 308 -25.21 -1.14 9.56
CA ARG A 308 -25.53 -0.04 10.51
C ARG A 308 -26.12 1.21 9.83
N GLY A 309 -26.30 1.21 8.51
CA GLY A 309 -26.85 2.31 7.71
C GLY A 309 -25.80 3.27 7.11
N GLU A 310 -24.58 3.26 7.63
CA GLU A 310 -23.45 4.11 7.20
C GLU A 310 -23.12 3.87 5.71
N ASN A 311 -22.92 4.96 4.95
CA ASN A 311 -22.43 4.87 3.57
C ASN A 311 -20.90 4.71 3.59
N ILE A 312 -20.40 3.58 3.10
CA ILE A 312 -18.96 3.27 3.06
C ILE A 312 -18.32 3.90 1.82
N TRP A 313 -18.98 3.70 0.69
CA TRP A 313 -18.55 4.13 -0.64
C TRP A 313 -19.74 4.05 -1.59
N THR A 314 -20.14 5.18 -2.15
CA THR A 314 -20.88 5.18 -3.41
C THR A 314 -19.85 5.05 -4.54
N PRO A 315 -20.06 4.20 -5.55
CA PRO A 315 -19.42 4.38 -6.85
C PRO A 315 -19.94 5.70 -7.42
N THR A 316 -19.23 6.78 -7.10
CA THR A 316 -19.13 7.90 -8.01
C THR A 316 -18.54 7.32 -9.30
N ARG A 317 -19.39 6.89 -10.24
CA ARG A 317 -19.06 7.11 -11.65
C ARG A 317 -18.62 8.56 -11.68
N PRO A 318 -17.36 8.91 -12.05
CA PRO A 318 -17.11 10.28 -12.39
C PRO A 318 -18.16 10.62 -13.45
N LYS A 319 -19.00 11.63 -13.18
CA LYS A 319 -19.53 12.38 -14.30
C LYS A 319 -18.29 12.80 -15.07
N SER A 320 -18.27 12.56 -16.37
CA SER A 320 -17.31 13.20 -17.26
C SER A 320 -17.64 14.69 -17.29
N SER A 321 -17.29 15.40 -16.20
CA SER A 321 -16.78 16.76 -16.34
C SER A 321 -15.69 16.69 -17.40
N ALA A 322 -15.81 17.51 -18.43
CA ALA A 322 -14.78 17.61 -19.44
C ALA A 322 -13.43 17.95 -18.79
N THR A 323 -12.36 17.71 -19.54
CA THR A 323 -11.00 18.16 -19.24
C THR A 323 -10.33 17.65 -17.95
N SER A 324 -10.46 16.35 -17.68
CA SER A 324 -9.46 15.63 -16.86
C SER A 324 -8.09 15.45 -17.55
N GLU A 325 -7.87 16.11 -18.69
CA GLU A 325 -6.65 16.08 -19.51
C GLU A 325 -5.83 17.38 -19.42
N GLU A 326 -6.37 18.46 -18.83
CA GLU A 326 -5.72 19.79 -18.83
C GLU A 326 -4.64 19.99 -17.75
N ILE A 327 -4.57 19.11 -16.74
CA ILE A 327 -3.50 19.13 -15.74
C ILE A 327 -2.42 18.15 -16.18
N GLU A 328 -1.32 18.67 -16.72
CA GLU A 328 -0.14 17.84 -16.99
C GLU A 328 0.31 17.17 -15.68
N SER A 329 0.56 15.86 -15.71
CA SER A 329 0.86 15.10 -14.50
C SER A 329 2.06 15.71 -13.77
N VAL A 330 1.84 16.24 -12.56
CA VAL A 330 2.88 16.77 -11.64
C VAL A 330 4.02 15.78 -11.39
N TRP A 331 3.79 14.49 -11.68
CA TRP A 331 4.78 13.42 -11.58
C TRP A 331 5.72 13.32 -12.80
N ASN A 332 5.46 14.06 -13.88
CA ASN A 332 6.37 14.22 -15.02
C ASN A 332 7.62 15.03 -14.62
N TYR A 333 7.46 15.99 -13.70
CA TYR A 333 8.52 16.90 -13.23
C TYR A 333 9.78 16.15 -12.73
N PRO A 334 10.95 16.81 -12.73
CA PRO A 334 12.19 16.26 -12.17
C PRO A 334 12.03 15.66 -10.76
N LEU A 335 12.95 14.75 -10.39
CA LEU A 335 12.92 14.04 -9.10
C LEU A 335 12.83 14.97 -7.87
N PHE A 336 13.38 16.18 -7.98
CA PHE A 336 13.23 17.26 -7.03
C PHE A 336 12.77 18.52 -7.78
N PRO A 337 11.45 18.81 -7.83
CA PRO A 337 10.94 19.99 -8.52
C PRO A 337 11.36 21.26 -7.78
N GLY A 338 11.78 22.28 -8.54
CA GLY A 338 12.19 23.59 -8.02
C GLY A 338 11.11 24.65 -8.25
N GLU A 339 11.55 25.91 -8.25
CA GLU A 339 10.64 27.06 -8.32
C GLU A 339 9.96 27.19 -9.69
N LYS A 340 10.60 26.72 -10.78
CA LYS A 340 10.00 26.70 -12.13
C LYS A 340 8.79 25.77 -12.18
N GLU A 341 8.97 24.55 -11.69
CA GLU A 341 7.94 23.51 -11.61
C GLU A 341 6.82 23.94 -10.66
N ARG A 342 7.16 24.59 -9.54
CA ARG A 342 6.22 25.16 -8.57
C ARG A 342 5.30 26.23 -9.21
N LEU A 343 5.88 27.18 -9.93
CA LEU A 343 5.14 28.24 -10.63
C LEU A 343 4.26 27.66 -11.74
N HIS A 344 4.80 26.73 -12.53
CA HIS A 344 4.03 26.06 -13.58
C HIS A 344 2.84 25.27 -12.99
N TYR A 345 3.02 24.57 -11.87
CA TYR A 345 1.93 23.87 -11.19
C TYR A 345 0.86 24.82 -10.64
N MET A 346 1.26 25.98 -10.11
CA MET A 346 0.31 27.00 -9.67
C MET A 346 -0.59 27.48 -10.81
N GLU A 347 -0.03 27.74 -11.99
CA GLU A 347 -0.80 28.20 -13.15
C GLU A 347 -1.70 27.10 -13.74
N GLN A 348 -1.28 25.82 -13.73
CA GLN A 348 -2.18 24.70 -14.03
C GLN A 348 -3.39 24.64 -13.06
N ILE A 349 -3.16 24.88 -11.75
CA ILE A 349 -4.25 24.94 -10.77
C ILE A 349 -5.14 26.16 -11.02
N LYS A 350 -4.60 27.33 -11.39
CA LYS A 350 -5.42 28.51 -11.78
C LYS A 350 -6.31 28.19 -12.98
N ALA A 351 -5.78 27.52 -14.01
CA ALA A 351 -6.55 27.11 -15.19
C ALA A 351 -7.72 26.19 -14.80
N MET A 352 -7.45 25.12 -14.04
CA MET A 352 -8.49 24.21 -13.52
C MET A 352 -9.54 24.95 -12.65
N ILE A 353 -9.14 25.92 -11.82
CA ILE A 353 -10.08 26.74 -11.04
C ILE A 353 -10.99 27.54 -11.98
N LYS A 354 -10.43 28.29 -12.93
CA LYS A 354 -11.17 29.12 -13.89
C LYS A 354 -12.11 28.30 -14.79
N GLY A 355 -11.72 27.07 -15.15
CA GLY A 355 -12.51 26.18 -16.00
C GLY A 355 -13.76 25.58 -15.32
N ASN A 356 -13.93 25.71 -14.00
CA ASN A 356 -15.04 25.10 -13.27
C ASN A 356 -15.73 26.07 -12.29
N PRO A 357 -16.94 26.57 -12.62
CA PRO A 357 -17.71 27.50 -11.79
C PRO A 357 -17.89 27.06 -10.33
N ALA A 358 -18.05 25.75 -10.08
CA ALA A 358 -18.23 25.20 -8.75
C ALA A 358 -17.03 25.41 -7.80
N TYR A 359 -15.85 25.77 -8.34
CA TYR A 359 -14.66 26.09 -7.56
C TYR A 359 -14.55 27.56 -7.15
N TYR A 360 -15.09 28.51 -7.94
CA TYR A 360 -14.93 29.95 -7.70
C TYR A 360 -16.22 30.71 -7.36
N GLU A 361 -17.42 30.23 -7.70
CA GLU A 361 -18.68 30.96 -7.44
C GLU A 361 -18.95 31.16 -5.94
N ASN A 362 -18.96 30.05 -5.18
CA ASN A 362 -19.26 30.02 -3.75
C ASN A 362 -18.17 29.24 -3.00
N PRO A 363 -16.97 29.81 -2.82
CA PRO A 363 -15.84 29.14 -2.20
C PRO A 363 -16.10 28.85 -0.70
N SER A 364 -16.14 27.57 -0.36
CA SER A 364 -16.34 27.07 0.99
C SER A 364 -15.16 26.22 1.47
N ARG A 365 -15.14 25.88 2.76
CA ARG A 365 -14.15 24.92 3.31
C ARG A 365 -14.23 23.54 2.65
N GLU A 366 -15.38 23.18 2.10
CA GLU A 366 -15.56 21.93 1.35
C GLU A 366 -15.08 22.10 -0.10
N THR A 367 -15.31 23.24 -0.73
CA THR A 367 -14.77 23.59 -2.06
C THR A 367 -13.24 23.45 -2.10
N TYR A 368 -12.53 24.04 -1.12
CA TYR A 368 -11.07 23.93 -1.04
C TYR A 368 -10.58 22.48 -0.81
N ARG A 369 -11.34 21.68 -0.04
CA ARG A 369 -11.03 20.25 0.15
C ARG A 369 -11.24 19.45 -1.13
N ASN A 370 -12.31 19.72 -1.86
CA ASN A 370 -12.63 19.03 -3.12
C ASN A 370 -11.54 19.30 -4.15
N ILE A 371 -11.11 20.56 -4.30
CA ILE A 371 -9.98 20.95 -5.14
C ILE A 371 -8.70 20.20 -4.75
N ASP A 372 -8.23 20.31 -3.48
CA ASP A 372 -6.98 19.66 -3.04
C ASP A 372 -7.06 18.13 -3.08
N SER A 373 -8.26 17.54 -3.04
CA SER A 373 -8.50 16.09 -3.21
C SER A 373 -8.53 15.60 -4.66
N ASN A 374 -8.81 16.50 -5.62
CA ASN A 374 -8.80 16.21 -7.05
C ASN A 374 -7.39 16.41 -7.66
N LEU A 375 -6.51 17.14 -6.98
CA LEU A 375 -5.14 17.37 -7.43
C LEU A 375 -4.22 16.16 -7.19
N PRO A 376 -3.31 15.84 -8.12
CA PRO A 376 -2.40 14.70 -7.98
C PRO A 376 -1.39 14.85 -6.83
N TYR A 377 -1.11 16.08 -6.38
CA TYR A 377 -0.21 16.36 -5.25
C TYR A 377 -0.69 17.61 -4.48
N ALA A 378 -0.79 17.51 -3.15
CA ALA A 378 -1.44 18.54 -2.34
C ALA A 378 -0.72 19.90 -2.41
N THR A 379 -1.51 20.96 -2.63
CA THR A 379 -1.09 22.37 -2.81
C THR A 379 -0.08 22.84 -1.75
N ALA A 380 -0.36 22.52 -0.49
CA ALA A 380 0.45 22.89 0.67
C ALA A 380 1.88 22.32 0.64
N ASN A 381 2.15 21.24 -0.11
CA ASN A 381 3.50 20.69 -0.25
C ASN A 381 4.41 21.57 -1.13
N PHE A 382 3.83 22.38 -2.01
CA PHE A 382 4.51 23.43 -2.80
C PHE A 382 4.35 24.84 -2.19
N GLY A 383 3.81 24.93 -0.97
CA GLY A 383 3.60 26.22 -0.30
C GLY A 383 2.52 27.11 -0.94
N ILE A 384 1.68 26.56 -1.82
CA ILE A 384 0.58 27.28 -2.47
C ILE A 384 -0.58 27.41 -1.47
N ASN A 385 -1.08 28.62 -1.26
CA ASN A 385 -2.25 28.90 -0.43
C ASN A 385 -3.51 28.97 -1.30
N LEU A 386 -4.27 27.87 -1.33
CA LEU A 386 -5.46 27.71 -2.16
C LEU A 386 -6.59 28.72 -1.86
N GLU A 387 -6.73 29.19 -0.62
CA GLU A 387 -7.74 30.20 -0.25
C GLU A 387 -7.44 31.56 -0.89
N LEU A 388 -6.15 31.92 -1.00
CA LEU A 388 -5.69 33.10 -1.73
C LEU A 388 -5.74 32.90 -3.26
N LEU A 389 -5.33 31.73 -3.76
CA LEU A 389 -5.33 31.42 -5.20
C LEU A 389 -6.74 31.53 -5.81
N VAL A 390 -7.77 31.02 -5.12
CA VAL A 390 -9.17 31.16 -5.58
C VAL A 390 -9.63 32.62 -5.52
N ALA A 391 -9.17 33.42 -4.54
CA ALA A 391 -9.48 34.84 -4.46
C ALA A 391 -8.75 35.69 -5.53
N GLU A 392 -7.56 35.27 -5.96
CA GLU A 392 -6.83 35.82 -7.10
C GLU A 392 -7.57 35.52 -8.41
N CYS A 393 -7.92 34.25 -8.69
CA CYS A 393 -8.71 33.88 -9.87
C CYS A 393 -10.06 34.61 -9.90
N ARG A 394 -10.75 34.78 -8.76
CA ARG A 394 -11.98 35.59 -8.69
C ARG A 394 -11.72 37.05 -9.09
N GLN A 395 -10.65 37.69 -8.60
CA GLN A 395 -10.30 39.06 -8.99
C GLN A 395 -10.02 39.16 -10.50
N GLU A 396 -9.24 38.21 -11.05
CA GLU A 396 -8.94 38.15 -12.49
C GLU A 396 -10.21 37.97 -13.35
N MET A 397 -11.25 37.33 -12.81
CA MET A 397 -12.57 37.17 -13.43
C MET A 397 -13.58 38.29 -13.09
N GLY A 398 -13.13 39.39 -12.46
CA GLY A 398 -13.98 40.52 -12.09
C GLY A 398 -14.93 40.29 -10.91
N LEU A 399 -14.82 39.14 -10.22
CA LEU A 399 -15.62 38.79 -9.04
C LEU A 399 -15.00 39.34 -7.75
N PRO A 400 -15.81 39.72 -6.74
CA PRO A 400 -15.29 40.24 -5.49
C PRO A 400 -14.46 39.19 -4.73
N LYS A 401 -13.36 39.62 -4.10
CA LYS A 401 -12.53 38.76 -3.24
C LYS A 401 -13.32 38.31 -2.01
N GLN A 402 -13.64 37.04 -1.96
CA GLN A 402 -14.31 36.41 -0.81
C GLN A 402 -13.26 35.76 0.08
N LEU A 403 -12.58 36.58 0.88
CA LEU A 403 -11.57 36.17 1.86
C LEU A 403 -12.11 36.25 3.29
N ARG A 404 -11.41 35.60 4.22
CA ARG A 404 -11.62 35.77 5.66
C ARG A 404 -10.80 36.96 6.17
N SER A 405 -11.33 37.64 7.17
CA SER A 405 -10.58 38.65 7.94
C SER A 405 -9.28 38.05 8.49
N GLY A 406 -8.18 38.79 8.33
CA GLY A 406 -6.83 38.35 8.71
C GLY A 406 -6.06 37.52 7.66
N VAL A 407 -6.64 37.28 6.47
CA VAL A 407 -5.94 36.67 5.32
C VAL A 407 -5.52 37.74 4.28
N GLU A 408 -6.04 38.95 4.40
CA GLU A 408 -5.67 40.12 3.60
C GLU A 408 -4.19 40.49 3.78
N GLY A 409 -3.50 40.79 2.67
CA GLY A 409 -2.06 41.11 2.66
C GLY A 409 -1.11 39.91 2.59
N GLN A 410 -1.61 38.67 2.70
CA GLN A 410 -0.79 37.46 2.55
C GLN A 410 -0.51 37.15 1.07
N GLN A 411 0.63 36.49 0.80
CA GLN A 411 1.00 36.03 -0.54
C GLN A 411 0.43 34.63 -0.86
N VAL A 412 0.09 34.41 -2.14
CA VAL A 412 -0.41 33.12 -2.67
C VAL A 412 0.65 32.02 -2.54
N LEU A 413 1.91 32.35 -2.79
CA LEU A 413 3.06 31.49 -2.54
C LEU A 413 3.67 31.85 -1.18
N SER A 414 3.97 30.83 -0.37
CA SER A 414 4.71 31.02 0.88
C SER A 414 6.21 31.06 0.59
N ASP A 415 6.94 32.07 1.08
CA ASP A 415 8.41 32.15 0.99
C ASP A 415 9.07 30.86 1.52
N PHE A 416 8.56 30.33 2.63
CA PHE A 416 9.09 29.13 3.28
C PHE A 416 8.04 28.01 3.28
N TYR A 417 8.39 26.87 2.68
CA TYR A 417 7.52 25.70 2.50
C TYR A 417 8.32 24.39 2.47
N GLY A 418 7.65 23.25 2.42
CA GLY A 418 8.31 21.95 2.24
C GLY A 418 9.06 21.48 3.48
N LEU A 419 10.36 21.14 3.34
CA LEU A 419 11.28 20.90 4.46
C LEU A 419 12.19 22.12 4.58
N LEU A 420 12.29 22.71 5.77
CA LEU A 420 13.08 23.93 5.98
C LEU A 420 14.54 23.59 6.30
N THR A 421 15.47 24.14 5.52
CA THR A 421 16.93 24.06 5.77
C THR A 421 17.31 24.83 7.04
N PRO A 422 18.53 24.64 7.61
CA PRO A 422 19.03 25.48 8.70
C PRO A 422 18.94 26.98 8.37
N SER A 423 19.51 27.40 7.23
CA SER A 423 19.47 28.79 6.76
C SER A 423 18.05 29.36 6.63
N MET A 424 17.07 28.55 6.16
CA MET A 424 15.67 28.98 6.13
C MET A 424 15.11 29.22 7.54
N ARG A 425 15.41 28.34 8.51
CA ARG A 425 14.96 28.54 9.90
C ARG A 425 15.56 29.80 10.51
N ASP A 426 16.83 30.08 10.26
CA ASP A 426 17.50 31.27 10.80
C ASP A 426 16.90 32.57 10.22
N GLN A 427 16.59 32.59 8.92
CA GLN A 427 15.87 33.70 8.27
C GLN A 427 14.46 33.90 8.85
N ILE A 428 13.72 32.83 9.15
CA ILE A 428 12.40 32.91 9.80
C ILE A 428 12.52 33.44 11.23
N VAL A 429 13.53 32.98 11.98
CA VAL A 429 13.83 33.46 13.33
C VAL A 429 14.15 34.96 13.32
N ASP A 430 14.93 35.45 12.36
CA ASP A 430 15.25 36.87 12.25
C ASP A 430 14.08 37.74 11.77
N ARG A 431 13.20 37.21 10.91
CA ARG A 431 11.89 37.83 10.64
C ARG A 431 11.04 37.92 11.90
N ALA A 432 10.99 36.86 12.71
CA ALA A 432 10.23 36.82 13.96
C ALA A 432 10.76 37.83 15.00
N LYS A 433 12.09 37.93 15.17
CA LYS A 433 12.71 38.97 16.02
C LYS A 433 12.26 40.37 15.59
N LYS A 434 12.31 40.66 14.28
CA LYS A 434 11.92 41.97 13.72
C LYS A 434 10.43 42.28 13.93
N LEU A 435 9.52 41.32 13.66
CA LEU A 435 8.08 41.54 13.85
C LEU A 435 7.72 41.72 15.33
N VAL A 436 8.26 40.90 16.23
CA VAL A 436 7.94 40.97 17.68
C VAL A 436 8.55 42.22 18.33
N ALA A 437 9.70 42.70 17.85
CA ALA A 437 10.29 43.98 18.27
C ALA A 437 9.49 45.21 17.76
N LEU A 438 8.71 45.08 16.69
CA LEU A 438 7.79 46.12 16.23
C LEU A 438 6.46 46.11 16.99
N ASP A 439 5.89 44.92 17.28
CA ASP A 439 4.68 44.78 18.08
C ASP A 439 4.62 43.43 18.81
N ALA A 440 4.69 43.46 20.14
CA ALA A 440 4.60 42.26 20.97
C ALA A 440 3.25 41.52 20.82
N ARG A 441 2.18 42.19 20.35
CA ARG A 441 0.86 41.58 20.12
C ARG A 441 0.87 40.50 19.04
N PHE A 442 1.90 40.45 18.18
CA PHE A 442 2.08 39.31 17.26
C PHE A 442 2.19 37.97 18.00
N LEU A 443 2.72 37.93 19.22
CA LEU A 443 2.80 36.70 20.03
C LEU A 443 1.44 36.18 20.48
N SER A 444 0.45 37.06 20.66
CA SER A 444 -0.92 36.72 21.08
C SER A 444 -1.83 36.27 19.92
N GLN A 445 -1.35 36.33 18.68
CA GLN A 445 -2.12 35.90 17.52
C GLN A 445 -2.21 34.37 17.43
N PRO A 446 -3.29 33.81 16.83
CA PRO A 446 -3.37 32.38 16.56
C PRO A 446 -2.15 31.91 15.76
N TYR A 447 -1.50 30.83 16.20
CA TYR A 447 -0.18 30.39 15.71
C TYR A 447 -0.10 30.26 14.18
N ARG A 448 -1.18 29.82 13.50
CA ARG A 448 -1.23 29.76 12.03
C ARG A 448 -1.12 31.13 11.36
N ALA A 449 -1.78 32.16 11.92
CA ALA A 449 -1.69 33.53 11.41
C ALA A 449 -0.30 34.13 11.64
N PHE A 450 0.31 33.88 12.81
CA PHE A 450 1.69 34.25 13.09
C PHE A 450 2.69 33.63 12.07
N LEU A 451 2.53 32.35 11.73
CA LEU A 451 3.33 31.72 10.66
C LEU A 451 3.11 32.35 9.29
N HIS A 452 1.87 32.66 8.91
CA HIS A 452 1.58 33.34 7.64
C HIS A 452 2.25 34.73 7.58
N ASN A 453 2.26 35.49 8.67
CA ASN A 453 2.93 36.80 8.75
C ASN A 453 4.46 36.72 8.61
N LEU A 454 5.06 35.55 8.86
CA LEU A 454 6.49 35.29 8.63
C LEU A 454 6.80 34.87 7.18
N GLY A 455 5.77 34.61 6.35
CA GLY A 455 5.89 33.97 5.04
C GLY A 455 6.02 32.44 5.09
N VAL A 456 5.70 31.82 6.24
CA VAL A 456 5.87 30.37 6.46
C VAL A 456 4.55 29.64 6.24
N ASN A 457 4.55 28.62 5.39
CA ASN A 457 3.37 27.77 5.22
C ASN A 457 3.10 26.97 6.52
N PRO A 458 1.89 27.02 7.12
CA PRO A 458 1.60 26.28 8.35
C PRO A 458 1.54 24.75 8.21
N ASN A 459 1.92 24.20 7.05
CA ASN A 459 2.07 22.76 6.80
C ASN A 459 3.52 22.36 6.44
N SER A 460 4.48 23.26 6.64
CA SER A 460 5.93 22.96 6.53
C SER A 460 6.33 21.84 7.50
N ARG A 461 7.36 21.07 7.10
CA ARG A 461 7.88 19.93 7.87
C ARG A 461 9.03 20.34 8.78
N ASP A 462 9.16 19.60 9.87
CA ASP A 462 10.28 19.67 10.83
C ASP A 462 10.67 21.09 11.29
N PHE A 463 9.63 21.91 11.47
CA PHE A 463 9.67 23.24 12.08
C PHE A 463 8.79 23.27 13.31
N LEU A 464 9.29 23.82 14.41
CA LEU A 464 8.66 23.72 15.73
C LEU A 464 8.56 25.08 16.43
N PRO A 465 7.50 25.34 17.24
CA PRO A 465 7.33 26.60 17.96
C PRO A 465 8.56 27.00 18.79
N SER A 466 9.19 26.03 19.46
CA SER A 466 10.38 26.28 20.27
C SER A 466 11.64 26.65 19.46
N ASP A 467 11.69 26.45 18.14
CA ASP A 467 12.79 26.96 17.29
C ASP A 467 12.76 28.51 17.23
N ILE A 468 11.55 29.08 17.15
CA ILE A 468 11.34 30.54 17.25
C ILE A 468 11.47 31.00 18.70
N MET A 469 10.72 30.39 19.62
CA MET A 469 10.54 30.93 20.97
C MET A 469 11.81 30.92 21.83
N LYS A 470 12.71 29.93 21.68
CA LYS A 470 14.04 29.96 22.31
C LYS A 470 14.85 31.18 21.83
N SER A 471 14.83 31.43 20.53
CA SER A 471 15.58 32.50 19.88
C SER A 471 15.05 33.89 20.24
N LEU A 472 13.73 34.03 20.43
CA LEU A 472 13.12 35.26 20.95
C LEU A 472 13.45 35.48 22.43
N ARG A 473 13.44 34.44 23.28
CA ARG A 473 13.85 34.55 24.69
C ARG A 473 15.31 34.93 24.85
N ALA A 474 16.21 34.37 24.03
CA ALA A 474 17.62 34.75 24.01
C ALA A 474 17.84 36.23 23.62
N ALA A 475 16.89 36.83 22.89
CA ALA A 475 16.87 38.26 22.56
C ALA A 475 16.03 39.11 23.55
N ASN A 476 15.51 38.54 24.63
CA ASN A 476 14.57 39.16 25.58
C ASN A 476 13.25 39.67 24.96
N LEU A 477 12.87 39.15 23.79
CA LEU A 477 11.65 39.53 23.04
C LEU A 477 10.42 38.65 23.38
N ALA A 478 10.56 37.66 24.27
CA ALA A 478 9.48 36.77 24.66
C ALA A 478 9.55 36.44 26.16
N PRO A 479 8.40 36.19 26.82
CA PRO A 479 8.35 35.82 28.24
C PRO A 479 9.09 34.50 28.52
N PRO A 480 9.53 34.25 29.77
CA PRO A 480 10.17 32.99 30.15
C PRO A 480 9.30 31.77 29.84
N PHE A 481 9.93 30.58 29.74
CA PHE A 481 9.18 29.35 29.47
C PHE A 481 8.52 28.82 30.74
N GLU A 482 7.19 28.88 30.81
CA GLU A 482 6.42 28.35 31.93
C GLU A 482 5.87 26.95 31.64
N HIS A 483 6.19 26.00 32.52
CA HIS A 483 5.65 24.64 32.49
C HIS A 483 4.19 24.63 32.94
N ARG A 484 3.26 24.74 31.99
CA ARG A 484 1.82 24.67 32.24
C ARG A 484 1.43 23.35 32.93
N ARG A 485 0.48 23.42 33.87
CA ARG A 485 -0.11 22.26 34.54
C ARG A 485 -1.63 22.33 34.42
N GLY A 486 -2.24 21.33 33.80
CA GLY A 486 -3.68 21.21 33.68
C GLY A 486 -4.31 21.84 32.42
N HIS A 487 -5.57 21.47 32.19
CA HIS A 487 -6.36 21.89 31.04
C HIS A 487 -6.88 23.34 31.21
N VAL A 488 -6.75 24.17 30.18
CA VAL A 488 -7.22 25.56 30.18
C VAL A 488 -7.85 25.87 28.83
N ASN A 489 -9.15 26.18 28.84
CA ASN A 489 -9.90 26.59 27.65
C ASN A 489 -9.63 28.06 27.30
N SER A 490 -8.39 28.40 26.94
CA SER A 490 -8.15 29.61 26.14
C SER A 490 -8.68 29.36 24.73
N GLY A 491 -9.56 30.24 24.24
CA GLY A 491 -10.20 30.10 22.93
C GLY A 491 -9.25 30.25 21.73
N THR A 492 -8.08 30.84 21.96
CA THR A 492 -6.99 30.96 20.99
C THR A 492 -5.83 30.03 21.33
N GLU A 493 -5.21 29.48 20.28
CA GLU A 493 -3.95 28.73 20.31
C GLU A 493 -2.84 29.64 19.79
N ASP A 494 -2.23 30.41 20.68
CA ASP A 494 -1.10 31.29 20.39
C ASP A 494 0.24 30.52 20.38
N ILE A 495 1.34 31.18 19.99
CA ILE A 495 2.64 30.48 19.87
C ILE A 495 3.15 29.96 21.23
N ILE A 496 2.85 30.66 22.33
CA ILE A 496 3.26 30.29 23.69
C ILE A 496 2.55 29.00 24.12
N LYS A 497 1.22 28.93 23.96
CA LYS A 497 0.43 27.73 24.24
C LYS A 497 0.84 26.56 23.35
N VAL A 498 1.10 26.78 22.06
CA VAL A 498 1.52 25.70 21.15
C VAL A 498 2.93 25.20 21.50
N GLU A 499 3.85 26.05 21.99
CA GLU A 499 5.15 25.59 22.55
C GLU A 499 4.98 24.73 23.82
N GLN A 500 4.06 25.09 24.71
CA GLN A 500 3.74 24.27 25.89
C GLN A 500 3.17 22.90 25.49
N ILE A 501 2.24 22.86 24.52
CA ILE A 501 1.69 21.61 23.99
C ILE A 501 2.79 20.74 23.35
N GLU A 502 3.74 21.36 22.63
CA GLU A 502 4.94 20.69 22.12
C GLU A 502 5.76 20.04 23.25
N TYR A 503 6.04 20.77 24.33
CA TYR A 503 6.82 20.25 25.45
C TYR A 503 6.18 19.01 26.09
N HIS A 504 4.87 19.07 26.38
CA HIS A 504 4.14 17.92 26.93
C HIS A 504 4.04 16.75 25.94
N LEU A 505 3.91 17.02 24.64
CA LEU A 505 3.91 16.00 23.60
C LEU A 505 5.26 15.27 23.52
N ARG A 506 6.39 15.98 23.56
CA ARG A 506 7.74 15.37 23.57
C ARG A 506 7.93 14.41 24.74
N GLU A 507 7.57 14.83 25.95
CA GLU A 507 7.69 14.00 27.14
C GLU A 507 6.73 12.79 27.11
N HIS A 508 5.49 12.97 26.64
CA HIS A 508 4.57 11.83 26.44
C HIS A 508 5.11 10.81 25.40
N LEU A 509 5.74 11.27 24.32
CA LEU A 509 6.38 10.39 23.34
C LEU A 509 7.60 9.66 23.93
N ARG A 510 8.41 10.35 24.73
CA ARG A 510 9.60 9.82 25.42
C ARG A 510 9.26 8.68 26.39
N MET A 511 8.12 8.76 27.06
CA MET A 511 7.61 7.70 27.96
C MET A 511 7.12 6.43 27.22
N MET A 512 7.00 6.46 25.89
CA MET A 512 6.62 5.29 25.07
C MET A 512 7.82 4.70 24.35
N LYS A 513 7.80 3.38 24.07
CA LYS A 513 8.77 2.76 23.15
C LYS A 513 8.60 3.31 21.73
N TYR A 514 9.70 3.51 21.01
CA TYR A 514 9.72 4.10 19.66
C TYR A 514 8.69 3.47 18.69
N GLU A 515 8.59 2.14 18.62
CA GLU A 515 7.63 1.47 17.73
C GLU A 515 6.16 1.80 18.04
N VAL A 516 5.83 2.03 19.31
CA VAL A 516 4.48 2.42 19.76
C VAL A 516 4.24 3.89 19.43
N ALA A 517 5.21 4.76 19.71
CA ALA A 517 5.16 6.18 19.37
C ALA A 517 5.02 6.42 17.86
N LEU A 518 5.71 5.62 17.04
CA LEU A 518 5.64 5.64 15.57
C LEU A 518 4.25 5.27 15.04
N ARG A 519 3.53 4.35 15.70
CA ARG A 519 2.19 3.90 15.27
C ARG A 519 1.02 4.72 15.85
N LYS A 520 1.16 5.27 17.06
CA LYS A 520 0.08 5.96 17.77
C LYS A 520 -0.34 7.27 17.08
N PRO A 521 -1.64 7.50 16.80
CA PRO A 521 -2.13 8.79 16.29
C PRO A 521 -1.81 9.96 17.22
N PHE A 522 -1.49 11.14 16.66
CA PHE A 522 -1.27 12.33 17.50
C PHE A 522 -2.56 12.83 18.15
N GLU A 523 -3.72 12.54 17.59
CA GLU A 523 -5.03 12.81 18.20
C GLU A 523 -5.23 12.05 19.53
N GLU A 524 -4.65 10.86 19.67
CA GLU A 524 -4.65 10.09 20.92
C GLU A 524 -3.55 10.56 21.88
N ALA A 525 -2.42 11.04 21.35
CA ALA A 525 -1.37 11.65 22.16
C ALA A 525 -1.86 12.98 22.79
N MET A 526 -2.55 13.83 22.00
CA MET A 526 -3.18 15.07 22.48
C MET A 526 -4.20 14.80 23.58
N ALA A 527 -5.11 13.84 23.36
CA ALA A 527 -6.09 13.45 24.38
C ALA A 527 -5.42 12.92 25.67
N ALA A 528 -4.29 12.23 25.56
CA ALA A 528 -3.55 11.71 26.72
C ALA A 528 -2.77 12.79 27.50
N ILE A 529 -2.41 13.92 26.87
CA ILE A 529 -1.85 15.11 27.57
C ILE A 529 -2.92 16.13 27.98
N GLY A 530 -4.20 15.84 27.76
CA GLY A 530 -5.32 16.71 28.14
C GLY A 530 -5.59 17.89 27.19
N GLU A 531 -5.21 17.77 25.92
CA GLU A 531 -5.39 18.82 24.89
C GLU A 531 -6.32 18.37 23.76
N PRO A 532 -7.00 19.30 23.05
CA PRO A 532 -8.01 18.94 22.08
C PRO A 532 -7.40 18.23 20.87
N LYS A 533 -8.12 17.24 20.30
CA LYS A 533 -7.67 16.48 19.11
C LYS A 533 -7.34 17.37 17.90
N ALA A 534 -7.86 18.60 17.85
CA ALA A 534 -7.54 19.60 16.83
C ALA A 534 -6.08 20.10 16.91
N ALA A 535 -5.50 20.26 18.11
CA ALA A 535 -4.13 20.76 18.30
C ALA A 535 -3.07 19.85 17.65
N ALA A 536 -3.38 18.56 17.43
CA ALA A 536 -2.56 17.63 16.67
C ALA A 536 -2.22 18.14 15.26
N LEU A 537 -3.06 18.98 14.66
CA LEU A 537 -2.87 19.52 13.30
C LEU A 537 -1.59 20.34 13.16
N HIS A 538 -1.15 21.05 14.21
CA HIS A 538 0.11 21.82 14.17
C HIS A 538 1.35 20.92 14.08
N PHE A 539 1.27 19.71 14.65
CA PHE A 539 2.43 18.81 14.81
C PHE A 539 2.51 17.69 13.78
N LYS A 540 1.43 17.40 13.04
CA LYS A 540 1.39 16.29 12.06
C LYS A 540 2.55 16.30 11.04
N LYS A 541 2.99 17.48 10.61
CA LYS A 541 4.08 17.65 9.64
C LYS A 541 5.49 17.67 10.27
N ALA A 542 5.61 17.91 11.58
CA ALA A 542 6.87 17.85 12.34
C ALA A 542 7.04 16.54 13.15
N ARG A 543 6.24 15.50 12.84
CA ARG A 543 6.28 14.20 13.53
C ARG A 543 7.64 13.49 13.42
N ALA A 544 8.40 13.71 12.35
CA ALA A 544 9.75 13.15 12.23
C ALA A 544 10.70 13.79 13.25
N ARG A 545 10.76 15.12 13.30
CA ARG A 545 11.54 15.89 14.29
C ARG A 545 11.19 15.53 15.74
N LEU A 546 9.89 15.44 16.06
CA LEU A 546 9.43 15.10 17.41
C LEU A 546 9.87 13.70 17.85
N LEU A 547 9.78 12.68 16.97
CA LEU A 547 10.23 11.32 17.29
C LEU A 547 11.76 11.23 17.41
N THR A 548 12.49 11.93 16.54
CA THR A 548 13.97 11.98 16.56
C THR A 548 14.47 12.63 17.86
N GLN A 549 13.80 13.69 18.33
CA GLN A 549 14.12 14.37 19.59
C GLN A 549 13.68 13.59 20.85
N SER A 550 12.59 12.81 20.80
CA SER A 550 12.12 12.04 21.97
C SER A 550 12.83 10.70 22.17
N HIS A 551 13.43 10.14 21.12
CA HIS A 551 14.09 8.82 21.15
C HIS A 551 15.53 8.86 20.60
N PRO A 552 16.43 9.74 21.09
CA PRO A 552 17.75 9.98 20.46
C PRO A 552 18.60 8.71 20.28
N ALA A 553 18.56 7.77 21.23
CA ALA A 553 19.26 6.47 21.11
C ALA A 553 18.77 5.57 19.95
N SER A 554 17.64 5.88 19.31
CA SER A 554 17.17 5.21 18.08
C SER A 554 17.68 5.86 16.78
N PHE A 555 18.40 6.98 16.91
CA PHE A 555 18.90 7.86 15.85
C PHE A 555 20.35 8.31 16.10
N ASP A 556 21.09 7.55 16.91
CA ASP A 556 22.49 7.82 17.26
C ASP A 556 23.44 7.58 16.08
N ALA A 557 24.65 8.17 16.13
CA ALA A 557 25.66 8.06 15.07
C ALA A 557 26.10 6.61 14.78
N SER A 558 26.00 5.71 15.77
CA SER A 558 26.21 4.26 15.59
C SER A 558 25.15 3.56 14.71
N ALA A 559 24.02 4.24 14.42
CA ALA A 559 22.90 3.72 13.65
C ALA A 559 22.50 4.61 12.46
N ILE A 560 23.06 5.82 12.35
CA ILE A 560 22.75 6.84 11.32
C ILE A 560 24.03 7.55 10.89
N ASP A 561 24.39 7.39 9.61
CA ASP A 561 25.56 7.97 8.97
C ASP A 561 25.23 9.20 8.10
N ILE A 562 23.96 9.42 7.74
CA ILE A 562 23.52 10.61 6.97
C ILE A 562 22.43 11.38 7.73
N ALA A 563 22.72 12.62 8.11
CA ALA A 563 21.81 13.51 8.84
C ALA A 563 22.11 15.00 8.56
N GLY A 564 21.09 15.85 8.68
CA GLY A 564 21.24 17.29 8.46
C GLY A 564 20.92 17.72 7.03
N GLU A 565 21.69 18.66 6.49
CA GLU A 565 21.55 19.13 5.11
C GLU A 565 22.44 18.29 4.19
N VAL A 566 21.83 17.64 3.20
CA VAL A 566 22.42 16.53 2.46
C VAL A 566 23.13 17.03 1.20
N THR A 567 24.39 16.63 1.00
CA THR A 567 25.19 16.92 -0.20
C THR A 567 24.64 16.22 -1.45
N GLN A 568 25.13 16.54 -2.66
CA GLN A 568 24.67 15.83 -3.87
C GLN A 568 25.08 14.36 -3.86
N GLU A 569 26.25 14.08 -3.30
CA GLU A 569 26.90 12.77 -3.15
C GLU A 569 26.06 11.90 -2.21
N GLU A 570 25.76 12.41 -1.01
CA GLU A 570 24.90 11.74 -0.04
C GLU A 570 23.46 11.59 -0.57
N LEU A 571 22.93 12.56 -1.32
CA LEU A 571 21.58 12.48 -1.89
C LEU A 571 21.48 11.29 -2.88
N ARG A 572 22.51 11.06 -3.70
CA ARG A 572 22.61 9.86 -4.55
C ARG A 572 22.68 8.58 -3.70
N VAL A 573 23.40 8.58 -2.58
CA VAL A 573 23.43 7.45 -1.62
C VAL A 573 22.05 7.19 -1.00
N VAL A 574 21.33 8.22 -0.55
CA VAL A 574 19.97 8.09 -0.01
C VAL A 574 19.01 7.52 -1.07
N LEU A 575 19.11 7.96 -2.33
CA LEU A 575 18.36 7.38 -3.46
C LEU A 575 18.68 5.88 -3.64
N CYS A 576 19.97 5.53 -3.77
CA CYS A 576 20.45 4.15 -3.91
C CYS A 576 19.91 3.24 -2.79
N ARG A 577 20.07 3.68 -1.54
CA ARG A 577 19.63 2.96 -0.35
C ARG A 577 18.13 2.78 -0.29
N LEU A 578 17.33 3.82 -0.54
CA LEU A 578 15.86 3.73 -0.56
C LEU A 578 15.37 2.75 -1.65
N ILE A 579 15.93 2.82 -2.86
CA ILE A 579 15.47 2.03 -4.01
C ILE A 579 15.83 0.55 -3.85
N ASN A 580 17.06 0.24 -3.41
CA ASN A 580 17.45 -1.11 -3.01
C ASN A 580 16.55 -1.61 -1.85
N ARG A 581 16.27 -0.78 -0.84
CA ARG A 581 15.44 -1.15 0.32
C ARG A 581 13.98 -1.40 -0.03
N LEU A 582 13.44 -0.75 -1.06
CA LEU A 582 12.10 -0.99 -1.56
C LEU A 582 11.96 -2.36 -2.26
N GLN A 583 13.07 -2.97 -2.72
CA GLN A 583 13.10 -4.25 -3.44
C GLN A 583 12.30 -4.19 -4.77
N ILE A 584 12.62 -3.20 -5.60
CA ILE A 584 11.92 -2.95 -6.88
C ILE A 584 11.90 -4.16 -7.84
N SER A 585 12.85 -5.08 -7.75
CA SER A 585 12.88 -6.31 -8.55
C SER A 585 11.75 -7.31 -8.26
N SER A 586 10.98 -7.13 -7.18
CA SER A 586 9.85 -7.99 -6.82
C SER A 586 8.59 -7.17 -6.56
N GLN A 587 7.53 -7.42 -7.34
CA GLN A 587 6.23 -6.72 -7.18
C GLN A 587 5.65 -6.88 -5.77
N THR A 588 5.86 -8.05 -5.14
CA THR A 588 5.39 -8.31 -3.76
C THR A 588 6.31 -7.64 -2.73
N GLY A 589 7.63 -7.63 -2.95
CA GLY A 589 8.58 -6.87 -2.12
C GLY A 589 8.26 -5.37 -2.14
N PHE A 590 8.26 -4.78 -3.35
CA PHE A 590 7.91 -3.39 -3.58
C PHE A 590 6.61 -2.98 -2.90
N ARG A 591 5.50 -3.68 -3.15
CA ARG A 591 4.20 -3.36 -2.55
C ARG A 591 4.21 -3.43 -1.02
N ASN A 592 4.93 -4.41 -0.45
CA ASN A 592 5.04 -4.58 1.00
C ASN A 592 5.98 -3.58 1.69
N ASN A 593 6.81 -2.86 0.91
CA ASN A 593 7.74 -1.84 1.41
C ASN A 593 7.24 -0.40 1.13
N ILE A 594 6.70 -0.11 -0.06
CA ILE A 594 6.17 1.21 -0.48
C ILE A 594 4.95 1.67 0.34
N SER A 595 4.30 0.73 1.02
CA SER A 595 3.17 0.95 1.94
C SER A 595 3.58 1.17 3.41
N ARG A 596 4.88 1.10 3.73
CA ARG A 596 5.42 1.39 5.07
C ARG A 596 5.62 2.89 5.27
N ASP A 597 5.80 3.31 6.52
CA ASP A 597 6.19 4.66 6.87
C ASP A 597 7.61 4.95 6.34
N TRP A 598 7.76 5.97 5.48
CA TRP A 598 9.05 6.30 4.87
C TRP A 598 10.10 6.75 5.88
N ARG A 599 9.68 7.28 7.04
CA ARG A 599 10.59 7.70 8.12
C ARG A 599 11.30 6.50 8.74
N GLU A 600 10.59 5.37 8.83
CA GLU A 600 11.12 4.08 9.29
C GLU A 600 11.83 3.31 8.15
N LEU A 601 11.61 3.67 6.88
CA LEU A 601 12.48 3.19 5.78
C LEU A 601 13.84 3.89 5.83
N LEU A 602 13.89 5.23 5.95
CA LEU A 602 15.12 6.01 6.09
C LEU A 602 15.97 5.56 7.28
N ARG A 603 15.36 5.47 8.47
CA ARG A 603 16.05 5.02 9.70
C ARG A 603 16.60 3.59 9.58
N ARG A 604 16.00 2.73 8.74
CA ARG A 604 16.49 1.36 8.45
C ARG A 604 17.58 1.30 7.37
N VAL A 605 18.00 2.44 6.82
CA VAL A 605 19.12 2.56 5.87
C VAL A 605 20.16 3.61 6.31
N GLY A 606 20.25 3.91 7.60
CA GLY A 606 21.24 4.83 8.16
C GLY A 606 20.94 6.32 7.96
N VAL A 607 19.74 6.67 7.50
CA VAL A 607 19.40 8.07 7.15
C VAL A 607 18.42 8.65 8.17
N ASN A 608 18.71 9.86 8.67
CA ASN A 608 17.82 10.56 9.58
C ASN A 608 16.53 11.01 8.86
N PRO A 609 15.32 10.78 9.41
CA PRO A 609 14.09 11.20 8.75
C PRO A 609 13.88 12.72 8.68
N THR A 610 14.74 13.54 9.31
CA THR A 610 14.72 15.01 9.22
C THR A 610 15.84 15.59 8.33
N ILE A 611 16.30 14.86 7.32
CA ILE A 611 17.24 15.38 6.32
C ILE A 611 16.63 16.55 5.51
N THR A 612 17.45 17.51 5.10
CA THR A 612 17.06 18.62 4.20
C THR A 612 17.85 18.55 2.89
N GLY A 613 17.32 19.19 1.83
CA GLY A 613 17.82 19.06 0.45
C GLY A 613 17.09 18.02 -0.40
N MET A 614 16.33 17.09 0.20
CA MET A 614 15.64 16.00 -0.51
C MET A 614 14.15 15.91 -0.11
N ASN A 615 13.22 15.99 -1.08
CA ASN A 615 11.78 15.83 -0.82
C ASN A 615 11.33 14.36 -0.93
N VAL A 616 11.62 13.57 0.10
CA VAL A 616 11.36 12.11 0.14
C VAL A 616 9.88 11.75 -0.09
N ASP A 617 8.94 12.57 0.37
CA ASP A 617 7.50 12.37 0.11
C ASP A 617 7.14 12.56 -1.39
N PHE A 618 7.84 13.43 -2.13
CA PHE A 618 7.64 13.58 -3.57
C PHE A 618 8.20 12.38 -4.33
N LEU A 619 9.41 11.92 -4.00
CA LEU A 619 9.99 10.66 -4.52
C LEU A 619 9.03 9.48 -4.28
N MET A 620 8.59 9.29 -3.04
CA MET A 620 7.68 8.19 -2.67
C MET A 620 6.30 8.32 -3.32
N GLY A 621 5.86 9.56 -3.61
CA GLY A 621 4.68 9.85 -4.42
C GLY A 621 4.86 9.47 -5.89
N LYS A 622 5.96 9.89 -6.52
CA LYS A 622 6.29 9.60 -7.93
C LYS A 622 6.47 8.10 -8.16
N MET A 623 7.16 7.39 -7.26
CA MET A 623 7.27 5.91 -7.33
C MET A 623 5.92 5.21 -7.21
N LYS A 624 4.99 5.72 -6.39
CA LYS A 624 3.60 5.21 -6.33
C LYS A 624 2.84 5.52 -7.61
N HIS A 625 2.91 6.75 -8.12
CA HIS A 625 2.27 7.11 -9.38
C HIS A 625 2.73 6.20 -10.51
N LEU A 626 4.05 6.06 -10.75
CA LEU A 626 4.61 5.17 -11.77
C LEU A 626 4.16 3.71 -11.59
N TYR A 627 4.03 3.22 -10.35
CA TYR A 627 3.52 1.87 -10.09
C TYR A 627 2.04 1.70 -10.46
N HIS A 628 1.21 2.72 -10.30
CA HIS A 628 -0.23 2.67 -10.63
C HIS A 628 -0.55 3.07 -12.08
N SER A 629 0.23 3.95 -12.72
CA SER A 629 0.01 4.42 -14.10
C SER A 629 0.53 3.46 -15.17
N THR A 630 1.63 2.75 -14.91
CA THR A 630 2.11 1.68 -15.80
C THR A 630 1.15 0.49 -15.83
N ARG A 631 0.99 -0.18 -16.98
CA ARG A 631 0.15 -1.38 -17.08
C ARG A 631 0.79 -2.60 -16.41
N THR A 632 1.98 -2.99 -16.87
CA THR A 632 2.74 -4.15 -16.34
C THR A 632 3.76 -3.72 -15.27
N PHE A 633 4.33 -4.69 -14.55
CA PHE A 633 5.43 -4.43 -13.60
C PHE A 633 6.80 -4.23 -14.29
N GLN A 634 6.98 -4.73 -15.51
CA GLN A 634 8.20 -4.51 -16.29
C GLN A 634 8.30 -3.06 -16.80
N HIS A 635 7.18 -2.46 -17.22
CA HIS A 635 7.16 -1.03 -17.55
C HIS A 635 7.41 -0.14 -16.32
N PHE A 636 7.01 -0.58 -15.12
CA PHE A 636 7.37 0.12 -13.87
C PHE A 636 8.89 0.13 -13.63
N LEU A 637 9.57 -1.00 -13.78
CA LEU A 637 11.04 -1.08 -13.65
C LEU A 637 11.73 -0.12 -14.61
N ARG A 638 11.39 -0.19 -15.91
CA ARG A 638 11.96 0.70 -16.93
C ARG A 638 11.68 2.19 -16.64
N ALA A 639 10.48 2.54 -16.17
CA ALA A 639 10.15 3.92 -15.81
C ALA A 639 10.93 4.43 -14.57
N ILE A 640 11.32 3.53 -13.64
CA ILE A 640 12.24 3.86 -12.54
C ILE A 640 13.67 4.05 -13.06
N GLU A 641 14.15 3.21 -13.98
CA GLU A 641 15.46 3.39 -14.63
C GLU A 641 15.53 4.72 -15.40
N GLU A 642 14.52 5.02 -16.23
CA GLU A 642 14.41 6.28 -17.00
C GLU A 642 14.34 7.51 -16.07
N MET A 643 13.70 7.41 -14.90
CA MET A 643 13.70 8.44 -13.86
C MET A 643 15.08 8.65 -13.20
N LEU A 644 15.93 7.61 -13.16
CA LEU A 644 17.25 7.62 -12.50
C LEU A 644 18.41 8.02 -13.42
N ARG A 645 18.24 7.93 -14.75
CA ARG A 645 19.25 8.34 -15.75
C ARG A 645 19.90 9.72 -15.52
N PRO A 646 19.20 10.77 -15.05
CA PRO A 646 19.83 12.07 -14.77
C PRO A 646 20.77 12.08 -13.54
N TRP A 647 20.78 11.01 -12.73
CA TRP A 647 21.48 10.94 -11.44
C TRP A 647 22.63 9.93 -11.42
N PHE A 648 22.62 8.95 -12.32
CA PHE A 648 23.55 7.83 -12.34
C PHE A 648 24.00 7.48 -13.76
N VAL A 649 25.27 7.13 -13.91
CA VAL A 649 25.88 6.56 -15.13
C VAL A 649 25.93 5.05 -15.01
N TRP A 650 25.56 4.33 -16.08
CA TRP A 650 25.58 2.86 -16.13
C TRP A 650 26.86 2.27 -16.72
N ASN A 651 27.50 2.95 -17.68
CA ASN A 651 28.72 2.47 -18.34
C ASN A 651 29.78 3.58 -18.22
N VAL A 652 30.94 3.27 -17.65
CA VAL A 652 32.03 4.25 -17.37
C VAL A 652 33.33 3.81 -18.04
N SER A 653 34.16 4.75 -18.50
CA SER A 653 35.53 4.44 -18.94
C SER A 653 36.47 4.29 -17.74
N TRP A 654 37.60 3.62 -17.94
CA TRP A 654 38.62 3.48 -16.90
C TRP A 654 39.11 4.85 -16.36
N ASP A 655 39.37 5.81 -17.26
CA ASP A 655 39.90 7.13 -16.87
C ASP A 655 38.89 7.97 -16.08
N ASP A 656 37.61 7.93 -16.45
CA ASP A 656 36.53 8.61 -15.71
C ASP A 656 36.30 7.93 -14.34
N LEU A 657 36.45 6.60 -14.26
CA LEU A 657 36.40 5.88 -12.98
C LEU A 657 37.55 6.28 -12.05
N GLU A 658 38.80 6.31 -12.52
CA GLU A 658 39.95 6.69 -11.69
C GLU A 658 39.85 8.16 -11.22
N GLN A 659 39.39 9.07 -12.09
CA GLN A 659 39.12 10.47 -11.71
C GLN A 659 38.01 10.59 -10.65
N ARG A 660 36.90 9.84 -10.79
CA ARG A 660 35.80 9.84 -9.80
C ARG A 660 36.22 9.28 -8.46
N VAL A 661 36.94 8.15 -8.44
CA VAL A 661 37.44 7.53 -7.19
C VAL A 661 38.37 8.50 -6.46
N LYS A 662 39.31 9.12 -7.20
CA LYS A 662 40.22 10.12 -6.65
C LYS A 662 39.49 11.32 -6.06
N HIS A 663 38.52 11.89 -6.78
CA HIS A 663 37.73 13.02 -6.30
C HIS A 663 36.91 12.65 -5.04
N PHE A 664 36.25 11.49 -5.03
CA PHE A 664 35.44 11.00 -3.91
C PHE A 664 36.28 10.77 -2.64
N VAL A 665 37.46 10.14 -2.77
CA VAL A 665 38.38 9.95 -1.64
C VAL A 665 38.92 11.27 -1.12
N GLN A 666 39.20 12.24 -2.00
CA GLN A 666 39.68 13.57 -1.60
C GLN A 666 38.60 14.46 -0.97
N SER A 667 37.33 14.29 -1.32
CA SER A 667 36.22 15.10 -0.79
C SER A 667 35.60 14.53 0.48
N THR A 668 35.58 13.20 0.63
CA THR A 668 34.82 12.51 1.69
C THR A 668 35.54 11.25 2.23
N PRO A 669 36.82 11.35 2.68
CA PRO A 669 37.64 10.19 3.04
C PRO A 669 37.05 9.31 4.15
N LEU A 670 36.40 9.90 5.18
CA LEU A 670 35.69 9.12 6.20
C LEU A 670 34.58 8.25 5.59
N GLN A 671 33.74 8.83 4.75
CA GLN A 671 32.65 8.12 4.07
C GLN A 671 33.20 7.04 3.13
N ALA A 672 34.30 7.32 2.41
CA ALA A 672 34.99 6.32 1.60
C ALA A 672 35.43 5.08 2.41
N THR A 673 35.92 5.24 3.65
CA THR A 673 36.24 4.08 4.51
C THR A 673 34.99 3.32 5.02
N ALA A 674 33.94 4.03 5.42
CA ALA A 674 32.80 3.44 6.14
C ALA A 674 31.65 2.93 5.25
N TRP A 675 31.49 3.47 4.04
CA TRP A 675 30.36 3.16 3.16
C TRP A 675 30.52 1.86 2.38
N SER A 676 29.38 1.22 2.07
CA SER A 676 29.34 -0.01 1.26
C SER A 676 29.70 0.27 -0.20
N GLY A 677 30.17 -0.74 -0.95
CA GLY A 677 30.49 -0.59 -2.38
C GLY A 677 29.35 0.01 -3.23
N LYS A 678 28.09 -0.27 -2.89
CA LYS A 678 26.91 0.33 -3.54
C LYS A 678 26.70 1.81 -3.20
N ASP A 679 27.06 2.22 -1.99
CA ASP A 679 27.02 3.61 -1.56
C ASP A 679 28.19 4.39 -2.20
N ARG A 680 29.40 3.82 -2.21
CA ARG A 680 30.59 4.36 -2.90
C ARG A 680 30.31 4.65 -4.39
N LEU A 681 29.71 3.68 -5.10
CA LEU A 681 29.27 3.87 -6.49
C LEU A 681 28.25 5.01 -6.61
N ALA A 682 27.24 5.01 -5.75
CA ALA A 682 26.17 6.00 -5.79
C ALA A 682 26.70 7.43 -5.56
N ALA A 683 27.59 7.64 -4.59
CA ALA A 683 28.23 8.92 -4.31
C ALA A 683 28.92 9.50 -5.56
N MET A 684 29.72 8.66 -6.25
CA MET A 684 30.43 8.99 -7.49
C MET A 684 29.51 9.20 -8.73
N GLY A 685 28.19 9.07 -8.58
CA GLY A 685 27.25 9.16 -9.70
C GLY A 685 27.25 7.94 -10.61
N LEU A 686 27.66 6.77 -10.12
CA LEU A 686 27.60 5.50 -10.83
C LEU A 686 26.42 4.66 -10.31
N HIS A 687 25.72 3.97 -11.21
CA HIS A 687 24.66 3.05 -10.82
C HIS A 687 25.26 1.85 -10.07
N TRP A 688 24.53 1.27 -9.11
CA TRP A 688 25.04 0.15 -8.30
C TRP A 688 25.17 -1.18 -9.09
N ASP A 689 24.65 -1.22 -10.32
CA ASP A 689 24.85 -2.29 -11.30
C ASP A 689 25.67 -1.81 -12.53
N ALA A 690 26.48 -0.75 -12.39
CA ALA A 690 27.27 -0.18 -13.50
C ALA A 690 28.44 -1.07 -13.96
N THR A 691 28.82 -0.95 -15.23
CA THR A 691 29.99 -1.58 -15.86
C THR A 691 31.11 -0.59 -16.16
N VAL A 692 32.35 -1.06 -16.10
CA VAL A 692 33.54 -0.34 -16.62
C VAL A 692 34.05 -0.99 -17.89
N THR A 693 34.42 -0.18 -18.89
CA THR A 693 35.14 -0.65 -20.08
C THR A 693 36.64 -0.69 -19.81
N LEU A 694 37.24 -1.89 -19.84
CA LEU A 694 38.68 -2.05 -19.66
C LEU A 694 39.45 -1.71 -20.95
N PRO A 695 40.60 -0.99 -20.86
CA PRO A 695 41.44 -0.72 -22.01
C PRO A 695 42.09 -2.01 -22.53
N SER A 696 41.82 -2.37 -23.79
CA SER A 696 42.42 -3.54 -24.44
C SER A 696 43.69 -3.16 -25.20
N ASN A 697 44.83 -3.73 -24.79
CA ASN A 697 46.09 -3.65 -25.54
C ASN A 697 46.07 -4.47 -26.86
N ASN A 698 44.96 -5.14 -27.20
CA ASN A 698 44.77 -5.85 -28.47
C ASN A 698 43.58 -5.25 -29.26
N PRO A 699 43.80 -4.66 -30.45
CA PRO A 699 42.74 -4.07 -31.27
C PRO A 699 41.79 -5.11 -31.90
N SER A 700 42.11 -6.40 -31.78
CA SER A 700 41.32 -7.53 -32.30
C SER A 700 40.38 -8.18 -31.28
N LYS A 701 40.36 -7.73 -30.02
CA LYS A 701 39.39 -8.17 -29.00
C LYS A 701 38.41 -7.04 -28.69
N GLN A 702 37.12 -7.35 -28.65
CA GLN A 702 36.11 -6.44 -28.11
C GLN A 702 36.46 -6.08 -26.65
N ALA A 703 36.26 -4.82 -26.28
CA ALA A 703 36.49 -4.35 -24.92
C ALA A 703 35.59 -5.12 -23.94
N SER A 704 36.20 -5.73 -22.92
CA SER A 704 35.45 -6.45 -21.89
C SER A 704 34.84 -5.48 -20.89
N GLU A 705 33.52 -5.35 -20.90
CA GLU A 705 32.79 -4.71 -19.81
C GLU A 705 32.84 -5.59 -18.55
N GLN A 706 33.13 -4.99 -17.39
CA GLN A 706 33.09 -5.69 -16.10
C GLN A 706 32.22 -4.95 -15.07
N PRO A 707 31.37 -5.65 -14.29
CA PRO A 707 30.44 -5.02 -13.35
C PRO A 707 31.15 -4.55 -12.08
N LEU A 708 31.13 -3.24 -11.82
CA LEU A 708 31.79 -2.63 -10.66
C LEU A 708 31.16 -3.06 -9.32
N GLY A 709 29.84 -3.29 -9.30
CA GLY A 709 29.11 -3.68 -8.09
C GLY A 709 29.33 -5.13 -7.61
N ARG A 710 30.22 -5.90 -8.26
CA ARG A 710 30.53 -7.31 -7.90
C ARG A 710 32.01 -7.70 -8.02
N GLY A 711 32.91 -6.76 -8.30
CA GLY A 711 34.33 -7.03 -8.55
C GLY A 711 35.26 -6.19 -7.67
N VAL A 712 36.47 -6.70 -7.43
CA VAL A 712 37.45 -6.09 -6.52
C VAL A 712 38.04 -4.76 -7.05
N ILE A 713 37.76 -4.40 -8.31
CA ILE A 713 38.28 -3.20 -9.00
C ILE A 713 38.04 -1.93 -8.17
N LEU A 714 36.78 -1.69 -7.78
CA LEU A 714 36.39 -0.48 -7.05
C LEU A 714 37.14 -0.36 -5.73
N ASP A 715 37.10 -1.41 -4.91
CA ASP A 715 37.68 -1.38 -3.58
C ASP A 715 39.23 -1.31 -3.62
N THR A 716 39.85 -1.88 -4.67
CA THR A 716 41.30 -1.73 -4.94
C THR A 716 41.67 -0.30 -5.31
N LEU A 717 40.92 0.36 -6.20
CA LEU A 717 41.16 1.76 -6.57
C LEU A 717 40.92 2.71 -5.38
N VAL A 718 39.87 2.47 -4.60
CA VAL A 718 39.60 3.22 -3.36
C VAL A 718 40.72 3.01 -2.33
N ALA A 719 41.21 1.78 -2.14
CA ALA A 719 42.34 1.50 -1.24
C ALA A 719 43.66 2.15 -1.70
N LYS A 720 43.93 2.17 -3.01
CA LYS A 720 45.06 2.88 -3.63
C LYS A 720 45.02 4.37 -3.31
N GLU A 721 43.89 5.04 -3.56
CA GLU A 721 43.80 6.48 -3.32
C GLU A 721 43.71 6.83 -1.83
N LEU A 722 43.07 6.01 -0.97
CA LEU A 722 43.11 6.21 0.49
C LEU A 722 44.54 6.11 1.05
N LYS A 723 45.35 5.18 0.53
CA LYS A 723 46.77 5.06 0.85
C LYS A 723 47.60 6.26 0.36
N ASN A 724 47.22 6.86 -0.78
CA ASN A 724 47.84 8.08 -1.30
C ASN A 724 47.42 9.34 -0.53
N TYR A 725 46.23 9.32 0.09
CA TYR A 725 45.69 10.43 0.90
C TYR A 725 46.21 10.42 2.35
N TYR A 726 46.56 9.24 2.89
CA TYR A 726 47.04 9.07 4.27
C TYR A 726 48.23 9.97 4.59
N GLY A 727 48.09 10.75 5.67
CA GLY A 727 49.05 11.77 6.09
C GLY A 727 48.76 13.18 5.56
N SER A 728 47.76 13.37 4.70
CA SER A 728 47.32 14.70 4.24
C SER A 728 45.99 15.19 4.83
N GLY A 729 45.16 14.28 5.35
CA GLY A 729 43.92 14.60 6.08
C GLY A 729 44.10 14.87 7.58
N THR A 730 42.99 15.05 8.28
CA THR A 730 42.91 15.21 9.75
C THR A 730 43.33 13.95 10.51
N GLU A 731 43.57 14.07 11.82
CA GLU A 731 43.95 12.91 12.64
C GLU A 731 42.86 11.82 12.67
N GLU A 732 41.58 12.20 12.75
CA GLU A 732 40.45 11.26 12.71
C GLU A 732 40.37 10.51 11.37
N GLU A 733 40.58 11.22 10.25
CA GLU A 733 40.64 10.62 8.91
C GLU A 733 41.82 9.65 8.77
N ASN A 734 43.00 10.04 9.22
CA ASN A 734 44.18 9.17 9.17
C ASN A 734 44.01 7.93 10.05
N GLN A 735 43.43 8.07 11.25
CA GLN A 735 43.11 6.92 12.12
C GLN A 735 42.08 5.99 11.45
N ALA A 736 41.02 6.53 10.83
CA ALA A 736 40.02 5.75 10.10
C ALA A 736 40.61 5.02 8.87
N ILE A 737 41.48 5.69 8.11
CA ILE A 737 42.16 5.11 6.93
C ILE A 737 43.12 4.00 7.35
N ALA A 738 43.96 4.22 8.37
CA ALA A 738 44.87 3.21 8.90
C ALA A 738 44.11 1.98 9.41
N LYS A 739 43.00 2.20 10.13
CA LYS A 739 42.10 1.13 10.58
C LYS A 739 41.52 0.35 9.39
N TYR A 740 40.93 1.05 8.41
CA TYR A 740 40.31 0.43 7.23
C TYR A 740 41.29 -0.41 6.41
N LEU A 741 42.49 0.10 6.14
CA LEU A 741 43.52 -0.61 5.38
C LEU A 741 44.08 -1.82 6.16
N LYS A 742 44.18 -1.72 7.49
CA LYS A 742 44.62 -2.81 8.36
C LYS A 742 43.57 -3.90 8.54
N GLU A 743 42.29 -3.55 8.70
CA GLU A 743 41.18 -4.50 8.87
C GLU A 743 40.78 -5.16 7.54
N THR A 744 40.79 -4.43 6.42
CA THR A 744 40.33 -4.94 5.11
C THR A 744 41.43 -5.61 4.30
N TYR A 745 42.67 -5.11 4.38
CA TYR A 745 43.80 -5.54 3.52
C TYR A 745 45.02 -6.03 4.30
N SER A 746 44.97 -6.11 5.64
CA SER A 746 46.12 -6.41 6.49
C SER A 746 47.32 -5.47 6.30
N PHE A 747 47.10 -4.27 5.75
CA PHE A 747 48.15 -3.32 5.41
C PHE A 747 48.32 -2.27 6.52
N ASP A 748 49.43 -2.33 7.26
CA ASP A 748 49.70 -1.41 8.36
C ASP A 748 50.46 -0.16 7.89
N VAL A 749 49.76 0.98 7.88
CA VAL A 749 50.32 2.29 7.49
C VAL A 749 51.07 2.99 8.63
N THR A 750 50.97 2.50 9.87
CA THR A 750 51.60 3.14 11.04
C THR A 750 53.10 2.84 11.15
N HIS A 751 53.55 1.71 10.58
CA HIS A 751 54.94 1.28 10.61
C HIS A 751 55.75 1.75 9.39
N LYS A 752 56.02 3.06 9.28
CA LYS A 752 57.08 3.55 8.37
C LYS A 752 57.68 4.93 8.71
N PRO A 753 58.80 4.99 9.48
CA PRO A 753 59.70 6.13 9.41
C PRO A 753 60.49 6.05 8.09
N ILE A 754 60.03 6.75 7.05
CA ILE A 754 60.72 6.76 5.75
C ILE A 754 61.93 7.69 5.83
N GLN A 755 63.13 7.13 5.92
CA GLN A 755 64.34 7.84 5.53
C GLN A 755 64.31 8.07 4.01
N TYR A 756 64.43 9.33 3.61
CA TYR A 756 64.39 9.75 2.20
C TYR A 756 65.59 9.18 1.44
N THR A 757 65.34 8.35 0.44
CA THR A 757 66.37 7.84 -0.49
C THR A 757 65.94 8.19 -1.93
N PRO A 758 66.70 8.99 -2.68
CA PRO A 758 66.24 9.52 -3.96
C PRO A 758 66.38 8.53 -5.13
N ALA A 759 65.32 8.47 -5.95
CA ALA A 759 65.30 8.16 -7.39
C ALA A 759 66.05 6.91 -7.91
N ALA A 760 65.31 5.81 -8.08
CA ALA A 760 65.53 4.83 -9.15
C ALA A 760 64.19 4.18 -9.58
N SER A 761 64.15 3.63 -10.81
CA SER A 761 63.03 2.89 -11.46
C SER A 761 61.70 3.63 -11.70
N ALA A 762 61.66 4.50 -12.72
CA ALA A 762 60.42 4.94 -13.38
C ALA A 762 60.17 4.10 -14.66
N SER A 763 59.82 2.82 -14.50
CA SER A 763 59.63 1.88 -15.63
C SER A 763 58.79 0.63 -15.29
N GLN A 764 57.64 0.80 -14.64
CA GLN A 764 56.59 -0.23 -14.56
C GLN A 764 55.26 0.42 -14.92
N SER A 765 54.46 -0.26 -15.75
CA SER A 765 53.18 0.26 -16.23
C SER A 765 52.03 -0.23 -15.36
N SER A 766 50.95 0.55 -15.25
CA SER A 766 49.75 0.15 -14.50
C SER A 766 49.09 -1.13 -15.07
N GLY A 767 49.36 -1.47 -16.34
CA GLY A 767 48.96 -2.73 -16.95
C GLY A 767 49.68 -3.96 -16.37
N ASP A 768 50.93 -3.82 -15.92
CA ASP A 768 51.73 -4.94 -15.40
C ASP A 768 51.22 -5.39 -14.01
N GLU A 769 50.88 -4.42 -13.15
CA GLU A 769 50.23 -4.67 -11.85
C GLU A 769 48.81 -5.25 -12.03
N MET A 770 48.05 -4.74 -13.01
CA MET A 770 46.73 -5.28 -13.37
C MET A 770 46.83 -6.76 -13.78
N GLN A 771 47.84 -7.13 -14.57
CA GLN A 771 48.03 -8.51 -14.99
C GLN A 771 48.35 -9.45 -13.81
N GLN A 772 49.09 -8.98 -12.79
CA GLN A 772 49.33 -9.75 -11.57
C GLN A 772 48.04 -9.94 -10.75
N ALA A 773 47.21 -8.91 -10.62
CA ALA A 773 45.91 -9.00 -9.95
C ALA A 773 44.92 -9.94 -10.68
N MET A 774 44.91 -9.92 -12.02
CA MET A 774 44.13 -10.87 -12.83
C MET A 774 44.56 -12.33 -12.59
N MET A 775 45.86 -12.61 -12.56
CA MET A 775 46.37 -13.97 -12.33
C MET A 775 46.01 -14.49 -10.93
N ALA A 776 45.99 -13.62 -9.90
CA ALA A 776 45.53 -14.00 -8.57
C ALA A 776 44.04 -14.40 -8.53
N THR A 777 43.18 -13.66 -9.24
CA THR A 777 41.73 -13.92 -9.29
C THR A 777 41.33 -15.08 -10.21
N LEU A 778 42.13 -15.36 -11.24
CA LEU A 778 41.94 -16.54 -12.09
C LEU A 778 42.20 -17.85 -11.34
N ASN A 779 43.16 -17.87 -10.41
CA ASN A 779 43.45 -19.07 -9.65
C ASN A 779 42.32 -19.43 -8.66
N THR A 780 41.81 -18.47 -7.88
CA THR A 780 40.70 -18.72 -6.94
C THR A 780 39.42 -19.17 -7.65
N SER A 781 39.12 -18.60 -8.82
CA SER A 781 37.94 -19.01 -9.61
C SER A 781 38.11 -20.37 -10.32
N GLN A 782 39.33 -20.87 -10.48
CA GLN A 782 39.57 -22.26 -10.91
C GLN A 782 39.43 -23.26 -9.74
N GLU A 783 39.87 -22.92 -8.53
CA GLU A 783 39.70 -23.79 -7.35
C GLU A 783 38.22 -23.98 -6.98
N GLU A 784 37.39 -22.92 -7.05
CA GLU A 784 35.95 -23.04 -6.83
C GLU A 784 35.24 -23.85 -7.94
N ALA A 785 35.72 -23.78 -9.19
CA ALA A 785 35.13 -24.49 -10.32
C ALA A 785 35.35 -26.02 -10.30
N TRP A 786 36.30 -26.53 -9.51
CA TRP A 786 36.63 -27.96 -9.45
C TRP A 786 35.70 -28.81 -8.56
N PHE A 787 34.70 -28.21 -7.90
CA PHE A 787 33.83 -28.91 -6.94
C PHE A 787 32.38 -29.20 -7.37
N GLU A 788 31.91 -28.75 -8.54
CA GLU A 788 30.51 -28.92 -8.98
C GLU A 788 30.29 -29.68 -10.32
N GLN A 789 31.02 -30.78 -10.57
CA GLN A 789 30.58 -31.80 -11.55
C GLN A 789 30.78 -33.23 -11.04
N GLY A 790 29.69 -34.00 -10.89
CA GLY A 790 29.77 -35.41 -10.49
C GLY A 790 28.43 -36.08 -10.14
N THR A 791 27.64 -36.49 -11.15
CA THR A 791 26.51 -37.43 -11.00
C THR A 791 26.43 -38.34 -12.24
N PRO A 792 25.79 -39.54 -12.19
CA PRO A 792 26.38 -40.67 -11.46
C PRO A 792 26.28 -42.02 -12.21
N GLU A 793 27.36 -42.80 -12.25
CA GLU A 793 27.33 -44.19 -12.75
C GLU A 793 27.81 -45.23 -11.72
N ARG A 794 27.38 -46.48 -11.94
CA ARG A 794 27.54 -47.69 -11.10
C ARG A 794 27.59 -48.92 -12.04
N PRO A 795 28.02 -50.11 -11.59
CA PRO A 795 29.19 -50.41 -10.75
C PRO A 795 29.95 -51.69 -11.22
N ILE A 796 31.27 -51.80 -11.03
CA ILE A 796 32.00 -53.07 -11.24
C ILE A 796 32.99 -53.36 -10.09
N HIS A 797 33.07 -54.63 -9.67
CA HIS A 797 34.00 -55.16 -8.65
C HIS A 797 35.43 -55.36 -9.21
N THR A 798 36.49 -55.23 -8.40
CA THR A 798 37.19 -56.37 -7.72
C THR A 798 38.54 -56.00 -7.07
N GLN A 799 38.75 -56.48 -5.82
CA GLN A 799 39.98 -57.07 -5.22
C GLN A 799 41.33 -56.30 -5.13
N GLY A 800 42.18 -56.76 -4.19
CA GLY A 800 43.48 -56.19 -3.79
C GLY A 800 43.37 -55.21 -2.61
N GLY A 801 44.14 -55.28 -1.51
CA GLY A 801 45.36 -56.04 -1.21
C GLY A 801 46.61 -55.15 -1.41
N GLU A 802 47.51 -54.92 -0.44
CA GLU A 802 47.67 -55.45 0.94
C GLU A 802 48.25 -54.38 1.90
N THR A 803 48.57 -54.74 3.15
CA THR A 803 49.32 -53.88 4.10
C THR A 803 50.39 -54.66 4.88
N PRO A 804 51.50 -54.00 5.25
CA PRO A 804 52.15 -54.19 6.55
C PRO A 804 52.41 -52.83 7.28
N SER A 805 52.33 -52.63 8.61
CA SER A 805 52.85 -53.37 9.80
C SER A 805 54.39 -53.29 9.93
N ARG A 806 55.10 -52.94 11.03
CA ARG A 806 54.92 -52.41 12.44
C ARG A 806 56.32 -51.85 12.87
N LYS A 807 56.62 -51.10 13.96
CA LYS A 807 56.01 -50.60 15.24
C LYS A 807 56.23 -49.06 15.34
N ALA A 808 55.73 -48.24 16.30
CA ALA A 808 54.94 -48.38 17.55
C ALA A 808 55.67 -48.46 18.93
N ASP A 809 56.08 -47.30 19.49
CA ASP A 809 56.19 -46.91 20.93
C ASP A 809 56.22 -45.35 21.00
N GLY A 810 55.79 -44.59 22.02
CA GLY A 810 55.27 -44.90 23.37
C GLY A 810 56.13 -44.20 24.45
N SER A 811 55.71 -43.25 25.29
CA SER A 811 54.42 -42.53 25.52
C SER A 811 54.76 -41.09 26.04
N SER A 812 53.88 -40.12 26.33
CA SER A 812 52.60 -40.16 27.04
C SER A 812 51.80 -38.83 26.94
N LYS A 813 50.51 -38.87 27.32
CA LYS A 813 49.63 -37.82 27.92
C LYS A 813 49.96 -36.34 27.60
N ILE A 814 49.03 -35.50 27.12
CA ILE A 814 47.58 -35.41 27.43
C ILE A 814 46.78 -35.24 26.14
N ARG A 815 45.61 -35.91 26.01
CA ARG A 815 44.70 -35.74 24.87
C ARG A 815 43.32 -35.26 25.33
N ARG A 816 42.73 -34.33 24.58
CA ARG A 816 41.30 -34.00 24.66
C ARG A 816 40.49 -35.27 24.32
N MET A 817 39.35 -35.45 24.99
CA MET A 817 38.16 -36.05 24.39
C MET A 817 36.99 -35.10 24.62
N GLY A 818 36.04 -35.06 23.68
CA GLY A 818 34.82 -34.26 23.81
C GLY A 818 33.82 -34.92 24.76
N VAL A 819 32.80 -34.16 25.14
CA VAL A 819 31.62 -34.67 25.87
C VAL A 819 30.38 -34.30 25.08
N ASP A 820 29.78 -35.30 24.44
CA ASP A 820 28.37 -35.30 24.11
C ASP A 820 27.55 -35.43 25.40
N SER A 821 26.60 -34.53 25.64
CA SER A 821 25.27 -34.82 26.23
C SER A 821 24.53 -33.53 26.64
N GLY A 822 23.32 -33.35 26.12
CA GLY A 822 22.31 -32.48 26.72
C GLY A 822 21.30 -33.31 27.54
N PRO A 823 20.84 -32.87 28.72
CA PRO A 823 19.85 -33.61 29.52
C PRO A 823 18.41 -33.33 29.06
N ARG A 824 17.58 -34.38 29.00
CA ARG A 824 16.13 -34.29 28.69
C ARG A 824 15.31 -35.30 29.48
N ILE A 825 14.81 -34.89 30.65
CA ILE A 825 13.88 -35.64 31.52
C ILE A 825 12.81 -34.63 31.96
N VAL A 826 11.50 -34.72 31.72
CA VAL A 826 10.49 -35.81 31.65
C VAL A 826 9.86 -36.18 33.00
N ARG A 827 8.67 -35.60 33.21
CA ARG A 827 7.51 -36.07 34.01
C ARG A 827 7.72 -37.08 35.16
N THR A 828 7.22 -36.69 36.34
CA THR A 828 6.45 -37.57 37.24
C THR A 828 5.15 -36.87 37.66
N GLU A 829 4.04 -37.61 37.75
CA GLU A 829 2.68 -37.14 38.06
C GLU A 829 2.06 -37.95 39.25
N PRO A 830 0.83 -37.66 39.75
CA PRO A 830 0.59 -37.64 41.21
C PRO A 830 -0.29 -38.77 41.79
N LYS A 831 -0.26 -38.86 43.13
CA LYS A 831 -1.21 -39.44 44.13
C LYS A 831 -0.56 -39.18 45.51
N THR A 832 -1.18 -39.10 46.69
CA THR A 832 -2.56 -39.01 47.26
C THR A 832 -2.34 -38.42 48.68
N GLY A 833 -3.22 -37.67 49.36
CA GLY A 833 -4.68 -37.76 49.42
C GLY A 833 -5.14 -38.36 50.76
N ASN A 834 -4.97 -37.68 51.90
CA ASN A 834 -5.69 -38.01 53.17
C ASN A 834 -5.73 -36.88 54.24
N ARG A 835 -6.82 -36.10 54.22
CA ARG A 835 -7.79 -35.83 55.32
C ARG A 835 -7.37 -36.12 56.79
N VAL A 836 -7.63 -35.18 57.73
CA VAL A 836 -8.41 -35.32 59.03
C VAL A 836 -8.02 -34.32 60.16
N LYS A 837 -8.98 -33.45 60.55
CA LYS A 837 -9.30 -32.81 61.88
C LYS A 837 -8.40 -31.77 62.61
N HIS A 838 -9.12 -30.84 63.26
CA HIS A 838 -8.94 -30.02 64.50
C HIS A 838 -7.55 -29.70 65.10
N GLY A 839 -7.30 -28.55 65.77
CA GLY A 839 -8.15 -27.36 66.00
C GLY A 839 -7.81 -26.52 67.26
N SER A 840 -8.50 -25.36 67.41
CA SER A 840 -8.71 -24.54 68.64
C SER A 840 -7.58 -23.70 69.31
N ASN A 841 -7.83 -22.37 69.35
CA ASN A 841 -7.84 -21.45 70.51
C ASN A 841 -6.59 -20.70 71.08
N LYS A 842 -6.79 -19.37 71.21
CA LYS A 842 -6.23 -18.39 72.21
C LYS A 842 -4.70 -18.11 72.13
N LYS A 843 -4.12 -16.98 72.56
CA LYS A 843 -4.49 -15.63 73.10
C LYS A 843 -3.26 -14.71 72.78
N GLN A 844 -3.21 -13.37 72.75
CA GLN A 844 -4.07 -12.16 72.77
C GLN A 844 -3.26 -11.08 71.95
N GLY A 845 -3.56 -9.78 71.81
CA GLY A 845 -4.65 -8.88 72.21
C GLY A 845 -4.28 -7.42 71.88
N GLU A 846 -5.28 -6.53 71.75
CA GLU A 846 -5.20 -5.05 71.93
C GLU A 846 -4.30 -4.24 70.93
N GLU A 847 -4.65 -3.03 70.48
CA GLU A 847 -5.90 -2.26 70.56
C GLU A 847 -6.09 -1.24 69.41
N ARG A 848 -7.36 -0.86 69.17
CA ARG A 848 -7.96 0.44 68.71
C ARG A 848 -7.30 1.38 67.66
N TRP A 849 -8.06 2.16 66.86
CA TRP A 849 -9.37 2.06 66.15
C TRP A 849 -9.67 3.42 65.44
N GLY A 850 -10.61 3.48 64.48
CA GLY A 850 -11.04 4.70 63.76
C GLY A 850 -11.05 4.53 62.22
N THR A 851 -12.13 4.51 61.42
CA THR A 851 -13.57 4.92 61.50
C THR A 851 -13.77 6.43 61.69
N TYR A 852 -14.65 7.16 60.99
CA TYR A 852 -15.89 6.86 60.22
C TYR A 852 -15.81 7.51 58.79
N SER A 853 -16.48 7.14 57.69
CA SER A 853 -17.81 6.61 57.29
C SER A 853 -18.78 7.67 56.69
N PHE A 854 -19.74 7.20 55.88
CA PHE A 854 -20.79 8.00 55.21
C PHE A 854 -21.74 8.74 56.18
N ILE A 855 -22.39 9.80 55.68
CA ILE A 855 -23.71 10.28 56.11
C ILE A 855 -24.57 10.54 54.85
N GLU A 856 -25.88 10.26 54.92
CA GLU A 856 -26.86 10.49 53.85
C GLU A 856 -27.75 11.72 54.12
N GLY A 857 -28.25 12.33 53.04
CA GLY A 857 -29.61 12.88 52.96
C GLY A 857 -29.89 14.31 53.49
N GLY A 858 -30.97 14.90 52.97
CA GLY A 858 -31.66 16.04 53.59
C GLY A 858 -31.77 17.32 52.75
N ASN A 859 -32.95 17.53 52.17
CA ASN A 859 -33.62 18.80 51.84
C ASN A 859 -32.78 20.09 51.63
N SER A 860 -32.71 20.56 50.37
CA SER A 860 -33.12 21.92 49.95
C SER A 860 -33.32 21.94 48.44
#